data_AF-A0A2A3ELH4-F1
#
_entry.id   AF-A0A2A3ELH4-F1
#
_cell.length_a   1.000
_cell.length_b   1.000
_cell.length_c   1.000
_cell.angle_alpha   90.00
_cell.angle_beta   90.00
_cell.angle_gamma   90.00
#
_symmetry.space_group_name_H-M   'P 1'
#
loop_
_entity.id
_entity.type
_entity.pdbx_description
1 polymer ?
#
loop_
_entity_poly.entity_id
_entity_poly.type
_entity_poly.pdbx_seq_one_letter_code
_entity_poly.pdbx_strand_id
1 'polypeptide(L)'
;MEITKTELEDSKINPEDVWKEFNCPKYVTHHCFKSEKLPKEIFDFHRQLKLDTHRILQKLDELISDPVTSDSVLRICRLLFDFLNEIGNDGYKIKDLPLIIKVIKFLAENVKTVKEYKLHLNRMLELCNIPPLLEKSSDNLIVDDIMEHYFTLLGDLLIISPTEQQILKIHKILHSLLLKTKIKNIAAVKFEYCRKAMEKSQLPIIIAELLRASYSKMYEKILQLVFLLSSISYECCYKMLEANILNTILIRMDLPFATQVHCKRPPDMLLSGNEYSDETNLLIINVLWSLMKSFYNEKSINLKNLKKNLIPTHCALWGLCYTFKRQIYYSKYRYFNTKIRNEIAMIILMISINLPSWNLVGSGIADIIIEMSIGIETNSVRIFSEIITFGTSIEDLYFEKIILLITTHLAEVNSCLIKKEKLMQTLLQITNPNIKKIKIKWNPSQFWDIWMYAINALSVLAPKMPQQFMDYNGGIRLCMILEWSLDIKFDIKVVMITIKTICIIILNNNKDILEYFRQCGYVFLLIKIIQYILKFDKIRMPEQRVLTLTLLSIEKLMKKQLFYQKIYGEYSVTLSMELLFRCLYQKDQEFKLDQRLLLAIGSYIWECIVWCPENLEKFIHYGGIYIILDIIEIVPYCSHCLFLALFTDMCDNFFCGPFVCTWRGINKNTGLMSLLAKIWREEEIRIKIKKNIDDEELIHMNQKQWFDSYYTRLAKDSSPAIIDMIGSVRSKIYSIYKIIERDNERYLMAKEHYKILNDDLSLEDKITISTINMYFALKLGQVWVEIAKFFEQSGITPLGMDGQAIFLITQRYYMWTEMTKERQIRILQSLDKQKDIEEKDEYARIRNSKLIIALDAFDELDYIYRTTKRSNMLKKKHEQIKQVNLALKFPDDSDDAHCHRTFQDKIMVTAIFNQHQIISSGLKLDTNLSQIKLKLIPISPCDSYISDETYSELSSTSSTCFSNIKKFKEDELLL
;
A
#
# COMPACT_ATOMS: atom_id res chain seq x y z
N MET A 1 -17.36 52.22 -54.24
CA MET A 1 -17.21 52.23 -55.71
C MET A 1 -17.74 50.91 -56.22
N GLU A 2 -18.72 50.98 -57.10
CA GLU A 2 -19.45 49.88 -57.72
C GLU A 2 -18.62 49.12 -58.78
N ILE A 3 -19.22 47.99 -59.22
CA ILE A 3 -19.19 47.34 -60.55
C ILE A 3 -18.65 45.88 -60.57
N THR A 4 -19.62 44.97 -60.35
CA THR A 4 -20.04 43.73 -61.07
C THR A 4 -19.11 42.54 -61.44
N LYS A 5 -19.69 41.34 -61.25
CA LYS A 5 -19.33 39.97 -61.73
C LYS A 5 -19.55 39.78 -63.26
N THR A 6 -18.78 38.87 -63.90
CA THR A 6 -19.22 37.67 -64.68
C THR A 6 -18.02 36.90 -65.32
N GLU A 7 -18.31 35.67 -65.78
CA GLU A 7 -17.50 34.45 -66.10
C GLU A 7 -16.76 34.40 -67.47
N LEU A 8 -16.19 33.20 -67.79
CA LEU A 8 -15.65 32.60 -69.06
C LEU A 8 -14.11 32.43 -69.12
N GLU A 9 -13.52 31.23 -69.04
CA GLU A 9 -13.44 30.06 -69.96
C GLU A 9 -12.12 29.99 -70.79
N ASP A 10 -11.50 28.81 -70.71
CA ASP A 10 -10.49 28.14 -71.54
C ASP A 10 -9.79 28.86 -72.70
N SER A 11 -8.45 28.76 -72.72
CA SER A 11 -7.67 28.76 -73.97
C SER A 11 -6.53 27.75 -73.96
N LYS A 12 -6.81 26.67 -74.68
CA LYS A 12 -5.95 25.74 -75.42
C LYS A 12 -4.50 26.20 -75.67
N ILE A 13 -3.55 25.34 -75.28
CA ILE A 13 -2.27 25.19 -75.99
C ILE A 13 -2.20 23.72 -76.43
N ASN A 14 -2.11 23.54 -77.74
CA ASN A 14 -2.12 22.27 -78.46
C ASN A 14 -0.91 21.38 -78.09
N PRO A 15 -1.10 20.08 -77.84
CA PRO A 15 -0.02 19.11 -77.65
C PRO A 15 0.53 18.54 -78.98
N GLU A 16 0.48 19.29 -80.08
CA GLU A 16 1.00 18.85 -81.39
C GLU A 16 2.46 19.25 -81.69
N ASP A 17 3.13 20.01 -80.82
CA ASP A 17 4.45 20.61 -81.15
C ASP A 17 5.69 19.96 -80.51
N VAL A 18 5.65 18.70 -80.05
CA VAL A 18 6.86 18.05 -79.47
C VAL A 18 7.27 16.71 -80.10
N TRP A 19 6.60 16.23 -81.16
CA TRP A 19 6.98 14.96 -81.81
C TRP A 19 7.29 15.07 -83.30
N LYS A 20 7.84 16.20 -83.75
CA LYS A 20 8.59 16.28 -85.02
C LYS A 20 10.07 16.11 -84.75
N GLU A 21 10.49 14.85 -84.57
CA GLU A 21 11.79 14.31 -84.94
C GLU A 21 11.86 12.92 -84.32
N PHE A 22 11.67 11.87 -85.12
CA PHE A 22 12.42 10.61 -85.06
C PHE A 22 11.91 9.68 -86.16
N ASN A 23 12.72 9.55 -87.21
CA ASN A 23 12.60 8.56 -88.28
C ASN A 23 12.89 7.16 -87.74
N CYS A 24 11.98 6.19 -87.93
CA CYS A 24 12.26 4.77 -88.18
C CYS A 24 10.95 4.02 -88.55
N PRO A 25 11.04 2.85 -89.22
CA PRO A 25 10.39 2.65 -90.51
C PRO A 25 9.05 1.89 -90.48
N LYS A 26 8.23 2.21 -91.50
CA LYS A 26 7.22 1.38 -92.19
C LYS A 26 6.58 0.29 -91.32
N TYR A 27 5.53 0.62 -90.56
CA TYR A 27 4.14 0.24 -90.83
C TYR A 27 3.22 0.93 -89.80
N VAL A 28 2.42 1.86 -90.33
CA VAL A 28 1.15 2.43 -89.85
C VAL A 28 1.15 3.34 -88.60
N THR A 29 0.67 4.55 -88.88
CA THR A 29 0.50 5.75 -88.07
C THR A 29 -0.86 5.84 -87.34
N HIS A 30 -0.78 6.34 -86.10
CA HIS A 30 -1.67 7.20 -85.31
C HIS A 30 -3.19 6.99 -85.11
N HIS A 31 -3.51 7.05 -83.81
CA HIS A 31 -4.64 7.65 -83.08
C HIS A 31 -6.10 7.50 -83.57
N CYS A 32 -6.87 6.99 -82.62
CA CYS A 32 -8.31 6.76 -82.59
C CYS A 32 -9.13 8.02 -82.91
N PHE A 33 -9.95 7.96 -83.96
CA PHE A 33 -11.27 8.61 -84.00
C PHE A 33 -12.23 7.70 -84.75
N LYS A 34 -13.47 7.62 -84.24
CA LYS A 34 -14.59 6.94 -84.88
C LYS A 34 -14.82 7.53 -86.27
N SER A 35 -14.53 6.78 -87.32
CA SER A 35 -15.17 6.94 -88.62
C SER A 35 -15.18 5.59 -89.34
N GLU A 36 -16.30 5.36 -90.01
CA GLU A 36 -16.65 4.13 -90.71
C GLU A 36 -15.61 3.81 -91.82
N LYS A 37 -15.36 2.51 -92.01
CA LYS A 37 -14.50 1.85 -93.03
C LYS A 37 -13.07 1.49 -92.59
N LEU A 38 -12.96 0.36 -91.89
CA LEU A 38 -11.84 -0.59 -92.01
C LEU A 38 -12.42 -2.01 -92.21
N PRO A 39 -11.76 -2.87 -92.99
CA PRO A 39 -12.35 -4.09 -93.56
C PRO A 39 -12.55 -5.19 -92.51
N LYS A 40 -13.67 -5.91 -92.65
CA LYS A 40 -14.25 -6.88 -91.69
C LYS A 40 -13.50 -8.21 -91.53
N GLU A 41 -12.25 -8.37 -91.98
CA GLU A 41 -11.64 -9.71 -92.09
C GLU A 41 -10.39 -9.97 -91.21
N ILE A 42 -10.06 -9.12 -90.22
CA ILE A 42 -8.99 -9.43 -89.24
C ILE A 42 -9.43 -9.30 -87.76
N PHE A 43 -10.60 -8.72 -87.48
CA PHE A 43 -11.14 -8.60 -86.11
C PHE A 43 -12.62 -8.97 -86.05
N ASP A 44 -12.97 -10.19 -86.45
CA ASP A 44 -14.31 -10.73 -86.23
C ASP A 44 -14.31 -11.57 -84.94
N PHE A 45 -14.61 -10.93 -83.81
CA PHE A 45 -14.93 -11.64 -82.56
C PHE A 45 -16.12 -10.99 -81.86
N HIS A 46 -17.28 -11.03 -82.52
CA HIS A 46 -18.57 -11.03 -81.84
C HIS A 46 -18.73 -12.36 -81.06
N ARG A 47 -18.06 -12.46 -79.91
CA ARG A 47 -18.48 -13.31 -78.78
C ARG A 47 -18.08 -12.60 -77.50
N GLN A 48 -19.06 -12.02 -76.81
CA GLN A 48 -19.00 -11.75 -75.38
C GLN A 48 -18.86 -13.10 -74.66
N LEU A 49 -17.66 -13.66 -74.66
CA LEU A 49 -17.30 -14.65 -73.66
C LEU A 49 -17.16 -13.85 -72.37
N LYS A 50 -18.05 -14.08 -71.39
CA LYS A 50 -17.77 -13.72 -69.99
C LYS A 50 -16.46 -14.40 -69.63
N LEU A 51 -15.35 -13.69 -69.77
CA LEU A 51 -14.05 -14.24 -69.46
C LEU A 51 -13.93 -14.25 -67.94
N ASP A 52 -13.64 -15.43 -67.41
CA ASP A 52 -13.40 -15.60 -65.99
C ASP A 52 -12.13 -14.82 -65.61
N THR A 53 -12.29 -13.70 -64.89
CA THR A 53 -11.19 -12.80 -64.48
C THR A 53 -10.08 -13.55 -63.74
N HIS A 54 -10.45 -14.60 -62.99
CA HIS A 54 -9.50 -15.46 -62.30
C HIS A 54 -8.63 -16.27 -63.27
N ARG A 55 -9.19 -16.76 -64.38
CA ARG A 55 -8.44 -17.49 -65.42
C ARG A 55 -7.47 -16.60 -66.18
N ILE A 56 -7.82 -15.32 -66.38
CA ILE A 56 -6.92 -14.34 -66.99
C ILE A 56 -5.72 -14.10 -66.05
N LEU A 57 -5.96 -13.94 -64.75
CA LEU A 57 -4.90 -13.76 -63.75
C LEU A 57 -3.98 -14.98 -63.62
N GLN A 58 -4.52 -16.20 -63.67
CA GLN A 58 -3.71 -17.44 -63.67
C GLN A 58 -2.78 -17.50 -64.89
N LYS A 59 -3.29 -17.18 -66.08
CA LYS A 59 -2.47 -17.11 -67.30
C LYS A 59 -1.43 -15.99 -67.24
N LEU A 60 -1.76 -14.86 -66.62
CA LEU A 60 -0.80 -13.78 -66.39
C LEU A 60 0.31 -14.24 -65.43
N ASP A 61 -0.03 -14.93 -64.33
CA ASP A 61 0.94 -15.46 -63.37
C ASP A 61 1.87 -16.50 -64.03
N GLU A 62 1.32 -17.41 -64.85
CA GLU A 62 2.10 -18.39 -65.63
C GLU A 62 3.08 -17.70 -66.58
N LEU A 63 2.64 -16.66 -67.31
CA LEU A 63 3.48 -15.93 -68.26
C LEU A 63 4.55 -15.07 -67.58
N ILE A 64 4.26 -14.52 -66.41
CA ILE A 64 5.16 -13.69 -65.61
C ILE A 64 6.19 -14.56 -64.88
N SER A 65 5.80 -15.75 -64.43
CA SER A 65 6.67 -16.66 -63.67
C SER A 65 7.62 -17.48 -64.54
N ASP A 66 7.31 -17.64 -65.84
CA ASP A 66 8.17 -18.35 -66.79
C ASP A 66 9.27 -17.41 -67.36
N PRO A 67 10.56 -17.72 -67.13
CA PRO A 67 11.69 -16.89 -67.56
C PRO A 67 11.85 -16.76 -69.07
N VAL A 68 11.16 -17.58 -69.87
CA VAL A 68 11.19 -17.50 -71.34
C VAL A 68 10.09 -16.58 -71.88
N THR A 69 8.95 -16.47 -71.18
CA THR A 69 7.79 -15.69 -71.64
C THR A 69 7.66 -14.33 -70.97
N SER A 70 8.47 -14.04 -69.95
CA SER A 70 8.48 -12.76 -69.23
C SER A 70 8.75 -11.54 -70.13
N ASP A 71 9.45 -11.75 -71.25
CA ASP A 71 9.79 -10.70 -72.22
C ASP A 71 8.70 -10.45 -73.27
N SER A 72 7.58 -11.19 -73.22
CA SER A 72 6.48 -11.09 -74.20
C SER A 72 5.55 -9.89 -73.93
N VAL A 73 6.09 -8.68 -74.00
CA VAL A 73 5.43 -7.42 -73.62
C VAL A 73 4.04 -7.25 -74.21
N LEU A 74 3.88 -7.48 -75.52
CA LEU A 74 2.59 -7.37 -76.23
C LEU A 74 1.51 -8.33 -75.70
N ARG A 75 1.90 -9.54 -75.30
CA ARG A 75 0.96 -10.57 -74.82
C ARG A 75 0.53 -10.27 -73.38
N ILE A 76 1.46 -9.83 -72.55
CA ILE A 76 1.22 -9.40 -71.17
C ILE A 76 0.34 -8.15 -71.14
N CYS A 77 0.62 -7.13 -71.97
CA CYS A 77 -0.20 -5.92 -72.07
C CYS A 77 -1.64 -6.19 -72.53
N ARG A 78 -1.84 -7.12 -73.49
CA ARG A 78 -3.19 -7.52 -73.94
C ARG A 78 -3.99 -8.15 -72.81
N LEU A 79 -3.41 -9.11 -72.10
CA LEU A 79 -4.09 -9.79 -70.98
C LEU A 79 -4.37 -8.83 -69.81
N LEU A 80 -3.48 -7.87 -69.54
CA LEU A 80 -3.72 -6.82 -68.54
C LEU A 80 -4.83 -5.86 -68.97
N PHE A 81 -4.92 -5.52 -70.25
CA PHE A 81 -5.99 -4.68 -70.78
C PHE A 81 -7.36 -5.38 -70.69
N ASP A 82 -7.43 -6.64 -71.11
CA ASP A 82 -8.64 -7.46 -71.02
C ASP A 82 -9.09 -7.61 -69.56
N PHE A 83 -8.16 -7.88 -68.65
CA PHE A 83 -8.43 -7.95 -67.20
C PHE A 83 -8.97 -6.64 -66.62
N LEU A 84 -8.34 -5.50 -66.94
CA LEU A 84 -8.74 -4.19 -66.42
C LEU A 84 -10.09 -3.72 -66.97
N ASN A 85 -10.43 -4.09 -68.20
CA ASN A 85 -11.74 -3.77 -68.79
C ASN A 85 -12.88 -4.57 -68.16
N GLU A 86 -12.67 -5.86 -67.86
CA GLU A 86 -13.67 -6.71 -67.23
C GLU A 86 -13.94 -6.32 -65.75
N ILE A 87 -12.92 -5.82 -65.02
CA ILE A 87 -13.10 -5.35 -63.63
C ILE A 87 -13.76 -3.97 -63.54
N GLY A 88 -13.56 -3.11 -64.54
CA GLY A 88 -14.11 -1.76 -64.55
C GLY A 88 -13.63 -0.91 -63.37
N ASN A 89 -14.55 -0.54 -62.47
CA ASN A 89 -14.32 0.32 -61.29
C ASN A 89 -14.67 -0.38 -59.95
N ASP A 90 -14.97 -1.68 -59.97
CA ASP A 90 -15.57 -2.37 -58.81
C ASP A 90 -14.55 -2.84 -57.76
N GLY A 91 -13.26 -2.60 -57.98
CA GLY A 91 -12.18 -3.00 -57.07
C GLY A 91 -11.82 -4.49 -57.21
N TYR A 92 -10.92 -4.96 -56.35
CA TYR A 92 -10.43 -6.35 -56.41
C TYR A 92 -11.21 -7.30 -55.52
N LYS A 93 -11.37 -8.55 -55.97
CA LYS A 93 -11.90 -9.65 -55.16
C LYS A 93 -10.80 -10.22 -54.28
N ILE A 94 -11.13 -10.60 -53.05
CA ILE A 94 -10.15 -11.15 -52.10
C ILE A 94 -9.50 -12.44 -52.60
N LYS A 95 -10.26 -13.32 -53.26
CA LYS A 95 -9.75 -14.57 -53.84
C LYS A 95 -8.68 -14.34 -54.91
N ASP A 96 -8.75 -13.23 -55.62
CA ASP A 96 -7.87 -12.88 -56.73
C ASP A 96 -6.62 -12.10 -56.26
N LEU A 97 -6.66 -11.56 -55.03
CA LEU A 97 -5.63 -10.69 -54.47
C LEU A 97 -4.22 -11.32 -54.48
N PRO A 98 -4.01 -12.62 -54.17
CA PRO A 98 -2.67 -13.23 -54.23
C PRO A 98 -2.03 -13.18 -55.61
N LEU A 99 -2.81 -13.41 -56.68
CA LEU A 99 -2.32 -13.32 -58.06
C LEU A 99 -2.07 -11.86 -58.46
N ILE A 100 -2.97 -10.96 -58.05
CA ILE A 100 -2.82 -9.52 -58.26
C ILE A 100 -1.56 -8.97 -57.59
N ILE A 101 -1.21 -9.45 -56.39
CA ILE A 101 0.01 -9.06 -55.67
C ILE A 101 1.26 -9.36 -56.51
N LYS A 102 1.33 -10.56 -57.10
CA LYS A 102 2.46 -10.96 -57.97
C LYS A 102 2.53 -10.10 -59.24
N VAL A 103 1.38 -9.86 -59.88
CA VAL A 103 1.29 -9.04 -61.09
C VAL A 103 1.72 -7.59 -60.82
N ILE A 104 1.24 -6.98 -59.73
CA ILE A 104 1.61 -5.60 -59.36
C ILE A 104 3.11 -5.51 -59.05
N LYS A 105 3.68 -6.50 -58.35
CA LYS A 105 5.11 -6.55 -58.06
C LYS A 105 5.96 -6.63 -59.34
N PHE A 106 5.62 -7.53 -60.26
CA PHE A 106 6.28 -7.65 -61.57
C PHE A 106 6.21 -6.34 -62.37
N LEU A 107 5.03 -5.71 -62.40
CA LEU A 107 4.87 -4.42 -63.08
C LEU A 107 5.72 -3.33 -62.43
N ALA A 108 5.76 -3.26 -61.10
CA ALA A 108 6.56 -2.26 -60.39
C ALA A 108 8.06 -2.41 -60.67
N GLU A 109 8.57 -3.64 -60.74
CA GLU A 109 9.98 -3.94 -61.05
C GLU A 109 10.34 -3.60 -62.51
N ASN A 110 9.44 -3.89 -63.46
CA ASN A 110 9.70 -3.75 -64.90
C ASN A 110 9.23 -2.42 -65.53
N VAL A 111 8.58 -1.53 -64.79
CA VAL A 111 8.14 -0.22 -65.32
C VAL A 111 9.30 0.70 -65.70
N LYS A 112 10.49 0.49 -65.12
CA LYS A 112 11.70 1.24 -65.50
C LYS A 112 12.25 0.82 -66.86
N THR A 113 12.09 -0.45 -67.23
CA THR A 113 12.60 -1.03 -68.49
C THR A 113 11.57 -0.94 -69.61
N VAL A 114 10.28 -1.14 -69.31
CA VAL A 114 9.18 -1.15 -70.29
C VAL A 114 8.16 -0.05 -69.96
N LYS A 115 8.08 0.97 -70.83
CA LYS A 115 7.20 2.14 -70.61
C LYS A 115 5.71 1.80 -70.69
N GLU A 116 5.32 0.79 -71.46
CA GLU A 116 3.92 0.39 -71.69
C GLU A 116 3.25 -0.11 -70.39
N TYR A 117 4.02 -0.74 -69.50
CA TYR A 117 3.55 -1.19 -68.18
C TYR A 117 3.15 -0.05 -67.24
N LYS A 118 3.62 1.18 -67.48
CA LYS A 118 3.32 2.34 -66.63
C LYS A 118 1.82 2.68 -66.62
N LEU A 119 1.13 2.51 -67.75
CA LEU A 119 -0.30 2.78 -67.86
C LEU A 119 -1.10 1.74 -67.05
N HIS A 120 -0.76 0.46 -67.20
CA HIS A 120 -1.41 -0.63 -66.49
C HIS A 120 -1.16 -0.56 -64.97
N LEU A 121 0.08 -0.28 -64.54
CA LEU A 121 0.42 -0.11 -63.12
C LEU A 121 -0.36 1.05 -62.48
N ASN A 122 -0.44 2.20 -63.15
CA ASN A 122 -1.20 3.35 -62.63
C ASN A 122 -2.68 3.02 -62.44
N ARG A 123 -3.29 2.33 -63.42
CA ARG A 123 -4.69 1.92 -63.34
C ARG A 123 -4.90 0.89 -62.23
N MET A 124 -4.00 -0.07 -62.07
CA MET A 124 -4.08 -1.05 -60.99
C MET A 124 -3.93 -0.42 -59.59
N LEU A 125 -3.05 0.59 -59.43
CA LEU A 125 -2.92 1.36 -58.19
C LEU A 125 -4.14 2.23 -57.91
N GLU A 126 -4.82 2.76 -58.94
CA GLU A 126 -6.09 3.48 -58.75
C GLU A 126 -7.17 2.59 -58.15
N LEU A 127 -7.26 1.34 -58.61
CA LEU A 127 -8.18 0.33 -58.07
C LEU A 127 -7.82 -0.08 -56.62
N CYS A 128 -6.54 -0.02 -56.24
CA CYS A 128 -6.11 -0.27 -54.86
C CYS A 128 -6.68 0.73 -53.84
N ASN A 129 -7.16 1.92 -54.28
CA ASN A 129 -7.82 2.87 -53.38
C ASN A 129 -9.15 2.36 -52.83
N ILE A 130 -9.72 1.33 -53.45
CA ILE A 130 -11.00 0.71 -53.08
C ILE A 130 -10.69 -0.54 -52.24
N PRO A 131 -11.32 -0.71 -51.07
CA PRO A 131 -11.13 -1.92 -50.25
C PRO A 131 -11.56 -3.18 -51.03
N PRO A 132 -10.83 -4.30 -50.90
CA PRO A 132 -11.22 -5.55 -51.56
C PRO A 132 -12.62 -6.03 -51.19
N LEU A 133 -13.29 -6.75 -52.09
CA LEU A 133 -14.65 -7.27 -51.92
C LEU A 133 -14.66 -8.74 -51.46
N LEU A 134 -15.54 -9.04 -50.52
CA LEU A 134 -15.87 -10.37 -50.00
C LEU A 134 -16.96 -11.00 -50.88
N GLU A 135 -16.77 -12.25 -51.31
CA GLU A 135 -17.81 -12.99 -52.05
C GLU A 135 -18.70 -13.82 -51.11
N LYS A 136 -18.13 -14.33 -50.01
CA LYS A 136 -18.83 -15.17 -49.02
C LYS A 136 -18.53 -14.73 -47.59
N SER A 137 -19.45 -14.97 -46.66
CA SER A 137 -19.22 -14.72 -45.22
C SER A 137 -18.13 -15.62 -44.63
N SER A 138 -17.87 -16.79 -45.23
CA SER A 138 -16.77 -17.70 -44.88
C SER A 138 -15.38 -17.13 -45.16
N ASP A 139 -15.28 -16.14 -46.05
CA ASP A 139 -14.00 -15.56 -46.45
C ASP A 139 -13.32 -14.84 -45.28
N ASN A 140 -14.08 -14.42 -44.25
CA ASN A 140 -13.56 -13.78 -43.04
C ASN A 140 -12.43 -14.55 -42.33
N LEU A 141 -12.32 -15.88 -42.52
CA LEU A 141 -11.25 -16.69 -41.92
C LEU A 141 -9.93 -16.62 -42.72
N ILE A 142 -9.97 -16.38 -44.03
CA ILE A 142 -8.80 -16.36 -44.94
C ILE A 142 -8.36 -14.91 -45.22
N VAL A 143 -9.25 -13.94 -44.99
CA VAL A 143 -9.02 -12.50 -45.20
C VAL A 143 -7.80 -12.00 -44.44
N ASP A 144 -7.54 -12.49 -43.24
CA ASP A 144 -6.43 -12.03 -42.40
C ASP A 144 -5.06 -12.22 -43.10
N ASP A 145 -4.75 -13.43 -43.56
CA ASP A 145 -3.44 -13.76 -44.16
C ASP A 145 -3.26 -13.11 -45.53
N ILE A 146 -4.32 -13.10 -46.35
CA ILE A 146 -4.28 -12.47 -47.69
C ILE A 146 -4.10 -10.95 -47.57
N MET A 147 -4.80 -10.31 -46.62
CA MET A 147 -4.67 -8.88 -46.39
C MET A 147 -3.31 -8.51 -45.75
N GLU A 148 -2.72 -9.39 -44.94
CA GLU A 148 -1.36 -9.21 -44.41
C GLU A 148 -0.33 -9.09 -45.56
N HIS A 149 -0.38 -10.02 -46.52
CA HIS A 149 0.47 -9.99 -47.71
C HIS A 149 0.19 -8.75 -48.59
N TYR A 150 -1.07 -8.32 -48.67
CA TYR A 150 -1.45 -7.12 -49.40
C TYR A 150 -0.86 -5.84 -48.79
N PHE A 151 -0.94 -5.66 -47.46
CA PHE A 151 -0.30 -4.52 -46.81
C PHE A 151 1.23 -4.57 -46.91
N THR A 152 1.82 -5.76 -46.89
CA THR A 152 3.26 -5.95 -47.13
C THR A 152 3.67 -5.52 -48.54
N LEU A 153 2.90 -5.88 -49.58
CA LEU A 153 3.10 -5.40 -50.95
C LEU A 153 3.06 -3.87 -51.02
N LEU A 154 2.08 -3.23 -50.37
CA LEU A 154 2.01 -1.77 -50.35
C LEU A 154 3.27 -1.13 -49.76
N GLY A 155 3.89 -1.80 -48.78
CA GLY A 155 5.20 -1.44 -48.25
C GLY A 155 6.32 -1.62 -49.28
N ASP A 156 6.41 -2.79 -49.91
CA ASP A 156 7.41 -3.09 -50.94
C ASP A 156 7.35 -2.11 -52.13
N LEU A 157 6.14 -1.69 -52.51
CA LEU A 157 5.94 -0.68 -53.56
C LEU A 157 6.53 0.68 -53.19
N LEU A 158 6.59 1.05 -51.90
CA LEU A 158 7.28 2.27 -51.47
C LEU A 158 8.81 2.18 -51.68
N ILE A 159 9.38 0.97 -51.68
CA ILE A 159 10.80 0.73 -51.97
C ILE A 159 11.04 0.73 -53.49
N ILE A 160 10.22 0.00 -54.26
CA ILE A 160 10.45 -0.30 -55.68
C ILE A 160 10.11 0.90 -56.60
N SER A 161 9.13 1.74 -56.23
CA SER A 161 8.58 2.82 -57.06
C SER A 161 8.93 4.24 -56.54
N PRO A 162 10.13 4.79 -56.81
CA PRO A 162 10.65 5.99 -56.12
C PRO A 162 10.17 7.34 -56.71
N THR A 163 9.05 7.39 -57.45
CA THR A 163 8.53 8.68 -57.92
C THR A 163 7.58 9.30 -56.89
N GLU A 164 7.71 10.62 -56.65
CA GLU A 164 6.90 11.37 -55.66
C GLU A 164 5.39 11.20 -55.88
N GLN A 165 4.96 11.11 -57.14
CA GLN A 165 3.57 10.85 -57.50
C GLN A 165 3.08 9.45 -57.09
N GLN A 166 3.92 8.42 -57.18
CA GLN A 166 3.57 7.06 -56.78
C GLN A 166 3.49 6.92 -55.25
N ILE A 167 4.41 7.56 -54.51
CA ILE A 167 4.35 7.60 -53.04
C ILE A 167 3.09 8.33 -52.56
N LEU A 168 2.72 9.45 -53.19
CA LEU A 168 1.47 10.14 -52.89
C LEU A 168 0.23 9.29 -53.21
N LYS A 169 0.27 8.47 -54.26
CA LYS A 169 -0.80 7.51 -54.56
C LYS A 169 -0.88 6.42 -53.49
N ILE A 170 0.25 5.83 -53.08
CA ILE A 170 0.29 4.82 -52.00
C ILE A 170 -0.16 5.42 -50.67
N HIS A 171 0.22 6.66 -50.36
CA HIS A 171 -0.27 7.40 -49.21
C HIS A 171 -1.79 7.57 -49.25
N LYS A 172 -2.36 7.94 -50.41
CA LYS A 172 -3.82 8.04 -50.60
C LYS A 172 -4.51 6.68 -50.44
N ILE A 173 -3.90 5.60 -50.92
CA ILE A 173 -4.39 4.22 -50.77
C ILE A 173 -4.43 3.84 -49.28
N LEU A 174 -3.33 4.00 -48.55
CA LEU A 174 -3.28 3.68 -47.12
C LEU A 174 -4.28 4.53 -46.33
N HIS A 175 -4.37 5.81 -46.63
CA HIS A 175 -5.34 6.70 -46.00
C HIS A 175 -6.79 6.31 -46.33
N SER A 176 -7.08 5.82 -47.55
CA SER A 176 -8.43 5.37 -47.91
C SER A 176 -8.81 4.05 -47.23
N LEU A 177 -7.87 3.10 -47.14
CA LEU A 177 -8.10 1.79 -46.53
C LEU A 177 -8.23 1.86 -45.00
N LEU A 178 -7.56 2.81 -44.36
CA LEU A 178 -7.45 2.87 -42.89
C LEU A 178 -8.38 3.88 -42.20
N LEU A 179 -8.80 4.96 -42.90
CA LEU A 179 -9.54 6.09 -42.29
C LEU A 179 -10.92 6.39 -42.91
N LYS A 180 -11.31 5.90 -44.10
CA LYS A 180 -12.57 6.34 -44.74
C LYS A 180 -13.84 5.85 -44.03
N THR A 181 -14.79 6.77 -43.89
CA THR A 181 -16.04 6.68 -43.12
C THR A 181 -17.32 6.41 -43.95
N LYS A 182 -17.24 6.28 -45.28
CA LYS A 182 -18.41 5.97 -46.13
C LYS A 182 -18.16 4.74 -46.98
N ILE A 183 -18.59 3.59 -46.47
CA ILE A 183 -18.64 2.32 -47.20
C ILE A 183 -19.71 2.46 -48.29
N LYS A 184 -19.31 2.48 -49.57
CA LYS A 184 -20.27 2.49 -50.70
C LYS A 184 -20.85 1.10 -50.98
N ASN A 185 -20.20 0.03 -50.52
CA ASN A 185 -20.56 -1.34 -50.84
C ASN A 185 -20.46 -2.25 -49.60
N ILE A 186 -21.57 -2.89 -49.20
CA ILE A 186 -21.68 -3.72 -47.99
C ILE A 186 -20.72 -4.92 -48.03
N ALA A 187 -20.36 -5.37 -49.23
CA ALA A 187 -19.44 -6.49 -49.46
C ALA A 187 -17.94 -6.14 -49.28
N ALA A 188 -17.57 -4.89 -49.02
CA ALA A 188 -16.17 -4.51 -48.84
C ALA A 188 -15.59 -4.95 -47.49
N VAL A 189 -14.29 -5.27 -47.44
CA VAL A 189 -13.56 -5.53 -46.20
C VAL A 189 -13.70 -4.35 -45.24
N LYS A 190 -14.11 -4.63 -44.00
CA LYS A 190 -14.26 -3.59 -42.97
C LYS A 190 -12.89 -3.09 -42.51
N PHE A 191 -12.83 -1.81 -42.14
CA PHE A 191 -11.61 -1.15 -41.67
C PHE A 191 -10.96 -1.84 -40.46
N GLU A 192 -11.74 -2.51 -39.60
CA GLU A 192 -11.21 -3.27 -38.45
C GLU A 192 -10.31 -4.43 -38.88
N TYR A 193 -10.70 -5.16 -39.93
CA TYR A 193 -9.88 -6.23 -40.50
C TYR A 193 -8.65 -5.67 -41.23
N CYS A 194 -8.81 -4.54 -41.93
CA CYS A 194 -7.67 -3.84 -42.52
C CYS A 194 -6.63 -3.42 -41.46
N ARG A 195 -7.07 -2.93 -40.29
CA ARG A 195 -6.17 -2.56 -39.20
C ARG A 195 -5.46 -3.78 -38.60
N LYS A 196 -6.17 -4.87 -38.35
CA LYS A 196 -5.56 -6.13 -37.86
C LYS A 196 -4.55 -6.72 -38.84
N ALA A 197 -4.87 -6.72 -40.13
CA ALA A 197 -3.95 -7.20 -41.17
C ALA A 197 -2.72 -6.30 -41.29
N MET A 198 -2.90 -4.98 -41.19
CA MET A 198 -1.80 -4.01 -41.14
C MET A 198 -0.89 -4.25 -39.93
N GLU A 199 -1.46 -4.50 -38.74
CA GLU A 199 -0.71 -4.83 -37.52
C GLU A 199 0.17 -6.07 -37.70
N LYS A 200 -0.34 -7.12 -38.36
CA LYS A 200 0.41 -8.36 -38.66
C LYS A 200 1.43 -8.21 -39.78
N SER A 201 1.23 -7.30 -40.72
CA SER A 201 2.11 -7.09 -41.88
C SER A 201 3.52 -6.56 -41.56
N GLN A 202 4.40 -6.57 -42.57
CA GLN A 202 5.74 -5.96 -42.52
C GLN A 202 5.76 -4.46 -42.84
N LEU A 203 4.60 -3.87 -43.19
CA LEU A 203 4.48 -2.46 -43.56
C LEU A 203 5.07 -1.49 -42.53
N PRO A 204 4.84 -1.64 -41.21
CA PRO A 204 5.41 -0.73 -40.22
C PRO A 204 6.95 -0.75 -40.18
N ILE A 205 7.55 -1.93 -40.38
CA ILE A 205 9.02 -2.11 -40.39
C ILE A 205 9.61 -1.47 -41.66
N ILE A 206 9.02 -1.75 -42.82
CA ILE A 206 9.45 -1.19 -44.12
C ILE A 206 9.43 0.35 -44.08
N ILE A 207 8.37 0.95 -43.54
CA ILE A 207 8.27 2.41 -43.44
C ILE A 207 9.33 2.98 -42.49
N ALA A 208 9.63 2.31 -41.38
CA ALA A 208 10.70 2.73 -40.47
C ALA A 208 12.09 2.71 -41.13
N GLU A 209 12.36 1.70 -41.98
CA GLU A 209 13.59 1.61 -42.77
C GLU A 209 13.66 2.66 -43.88
N LEU A 210 12.55 2.90 -44.58
CA LEU A 210 12.45 3.94 -45.62
C LEU A 210 12.68 5.34 -45.05
N LEU A 211 12.18 5.62 -43.84
CA LEU A 211 12.43 6.89 -43.17
C LEU A 211 13.93 7.14 -42.97
N ARG A 212 14.71 6.08 -42.70
CA ARG A 212 16.18 6.13 -42.55
C ARG A 212 16.88 6.47 -43.87
N ALA A 213 16.42 5.91 -44.98
CA ALA A 213 17.04 6.12 -46.31
C ALA A 213 16.53 7.36 -47.06
N SER A 214 15.44 7.99 -46.60
CA SER A 214 14.77 9.08 -47.33
C SER A 214 15.58 10.39 -47.41
N TYR A 215 15.55 11.07 -48.57
CA TYR A 215 16.08 12.44 -48.70
C TYR A 215 15.08 13.49 -48.19
N SER A 216 15.53 14.73 -47.98
CA SER A 216 14.79 15.78 -47.24
C SER A 216 13.35 16.03 -47.69
N LYS A 217 13.07 16.06 -49.00
CA LYS A 217 11.70 16.24 -49.52
C LYS A 217 10.79 15.03 -49.29
N MET A 218 11.34 13.82 -49.37
CA MET A 218 10.58 12.58 -49.14
C MET A 218 10.37 12.28 -47.66
N TYR A 219 11.24 12.82 -46.80
CA TYR A 219 11.17 12.63 -45.35
C TYR A 219 9.82 13.06 -44.77
N GLU A 220 9.30 14.23 -45.14
CA GLU A 220 7.99 14.71 -44.67
C GLU A 220 6.86 13.75 -45.05
N LYS A 221 6.84 13.27 -46.30
CA LYS A 221 5.77 12.39 -46.81
C LYS A 221 5.80 11.02 -46.15
N ILE A 222 6.99 10.47 -45.90
CA ILE A 222 7.14 9.21 -45.17
C ILE A 222 6.81 9.41 -43.69
N LEU A 223 7.15 10.56 -43.09
CA LEU A 223 6.79 10.88 -41.71
C LEU A 223 5.27 10.98 -41.53
N GLN A 224 4.54 11.50 -42.52
CA GLN A 224 3.06 11.47 -42.53
C GLN A 224 2.49 10.04 -42.50
N LEU A 225 3.13 9.10 -43.21
CA LEU A 225 2.77 7.67 -43.14
C LEU A 225 3.06 7.07 -41.76
N VAL A 226 4.23 7.38 -41.18
CA VAL A 226 4.58 6.94 -39.82
C VAL A 226 3.56 7.48 -38.83
N PHE A 227 3.15 8.74 -38.94
CA PHE A 227 2.13 9.33 -38.09
C PHE A 227 0.77 8.64 -38.25
N LEU A 228 0.35 8.36 -39.49
CA LEU A 228 -0.88 7.63 -39.77
C LEU A 228 -0.89 6.25 -39.09
N LEU A 229 0.16 5.45 -39.26
CA LEU A 229 0.23 4.11 -38.67
C LEU A 229 0.29 4.15 -37.14
N SER A 230 1.13 5.03 -36.59
CA SER A 230 1.33 5.14 -35.14
C SER A 230 0.12 5.71 -34.40
N SER A 231 -0.72 6.51 -35.05
CA SER A 231 -1.95 7.04 -34.46
C SER A 231 -3.11 6.04 -34.46
N ILE A 232 -3.06 5.01 -35.32
CA ILE A 232 -4.13 4.02 -35.47
C ILE A 232 -3.93 2.82 -34.53
N SER A 233 -2.70 2.33 -34.38
CA SER A 233 -2.42 1.13 -33.59
C SER A 233 -1.10 1.19 -32.82
N TYR A 234 -1.14 0.73 -31.56
CA TYR A 234 0.04 0.53 -30.72
C TYR A 234 0.93 -0.64 -31.18
N GLU A 235 0.36 -1.67 -31.83
CA GLU A 235 1.15 -2.81 -32.33
C GLU A 235 2.06 -2.39 -33.48
N CYS A 236 1.59 -1.50 -34.35
CA CYS A 236 2.44 -0.86 -35.36
C CYS A 236 3.57 -0.05 -34.70
N CYS A 237 3.30 0.66 -33.61
CA CYS A 237 4.35 1.36 -32.85
C CYS A 237 5.41 0.40 -32.33
N TYR A 238 5.04 -0.76 -31.77
CA TYR A 238 6.01 -1.75 -31.29
C TYR A 238 6.90 -2.27 -32.41
N LYS A 239 6.32 -2.67 -33.55
CA LYS A 239 7.09 -3.11 -34.72
C LYS A 239 8.03 -2.02 -35.27
N MET A 240 7.58 -0.77 -35.30
CA MET A 240 8.43 0.37 -35.68
C MET A 240 9.56 0.61 -34.67
N LEU A 241 9.31 0.40 -33.37
CA LEU A 241 10.32 0.50 -32.32
C LEU A 241 11.35 -0.63 -32.42
N GLU A 242 10.95 -1.86 -32.76
CA GLU A 242 11.87 -2.97 -33.07
C GLU A 242 12.82 -2.61 -34.23
N ALA A 243 12.31 -1.89 -35.24
CA ALA A 243 13.10 -1.37 -36.35
C ALA A 243 13.96 -0.13 -36.01
N ASN A 244 14.07 0.24 -34.73
CA ASN A 244 14.85 1.38 -34.22
C ASN A 244 14.45 2.73 -34.84
N ILE A 245 13.16 2.94 -35.12
CA ILE A 245 12.66 4.21 -35.70
C ILE A 245 13.01 5.43 -34.84
N LEU A 246 13.07 5.27 -33.50
CA LEU A 246 13.36 6.35 -32.57
C LEU A 246 14.75 6.96 -32.82
N ASN A 247 15.76 6.13 -33.04
CA ASN A 247 17.12 6.59 -33.36
C ASN A 247 17.12 7.40 -34.67
N THR A 248 16.41 6.93 -35.69
CA THR A 248 16.30 7.63 -36.98
C THR A 248 15.65 9.00 -36.82
N ILE A 249 14.53 9.09 -36.08
CA ILE A 249 13.82 10.35 -35.87
C ILE A 249 14.68 11.33 -35.06
N LEU A 250 15.29 10.88 -33.95
CA LEU A 250 16.10 11.73 -33.08
C LEU A 250 17.34 12.31 -33.78
N ILE A 251 17.98 11.55 -34.67
CA ILE A 251 19.09 12.06 -35.50
C ILE A 251 18.59 13.12 -36.48
N ARG A 252 17.37 12.96 -37.02
CA ARG A 252 16.79 13.82 -38.07
C ARG A 252 15.79 14.84 -37.55
N MET A 253 15.75 15.08 -36.25
CA MET A 253 14.88 16.10 -35.67
C MET A 253 15.28 17.52 -36.10
N ASP A 254 16.56 17.74 -36.37
CA ASP A 254 17.09 19.02 -36.85
C ASP A 254 17.75 18.82 -38.22
N LEU A 255 17.25 19.54 -39.24
CA LEU A 255 17.70 19.36 -40.62
C LEU A 255 19.19 19.69 -40.82
N PRO A 256 19.73 20.82 -40.32
CA PRO A 256 21.16 21.13 -40.41
C PRO A 256 22.07 20.15 -39.68
N PHE A 257 21.65 19.59 -38.55
CA PHE A 257 22.41 18.51 -37.90
C PHE A 257 22.36 17.22 -38.74
N ALA A 258 21.20 16.87 -39.28
CA ALA A 258 21.01 15.66 -40.08
C ALA A 258 21.81 15.65 -41.40
N THR A 259 22.07 16.83 -42.00
CA THR A 259 22.82 16.96 -43.25
C THR A 259 24.34 16.95 -43.05
N GLN A 260 24.82 17.03 -41.81
CA GLN A 260 26.23 16.81 -41.48
C GLN A 260 26.49 15.32 -41.39
N VAL A 261 26.83 14.70 -42.52
CA VAL A 261 26.78 13.24 -42.81
C VAL A 261 27.68 12.34 -41.92
N HIS A 262 28.19 12.77 -40.78
CA HIS A 262 28.95 11.91 -39.87
C HIS A 262 28.44 12.05 -38.44
N CYS A 263 28.24 10.91 -37.77
CA CYS A 263 27.99 10.75 -36.35
C CYS A 263 29.08 11.40 -35.48
N LYS A 264 29.17 12.73 -35.51
CA LYS A 264 30.11 13.56 -34.76
C LYS A 264 29.33 14.30 -33.69
N ARG A 265 30.02 14.60 -32.60
CA ARG A 265 29.47 15.46 -31.55
C ARG A 265 29.12 16.82 -32.16
N PRO A 266 27.89 17.33 -31.99
CA PRO A 266 27.49 18.61 -32.54
C PRO A 266 28.38 19.73 -31.98
N PRO A 267 28.74 20.73 -32.81
CA PRO A 267 29.51 21.88 -32.35
C PRO A 267 28.72 22.74 -31.37
N ASP A 268 29.42 23.45 -30.50
CA ASP A 268 28.82 24.44 -29.58
C ASP A 268 28.51 25.79 -30.27
N MET A 269 28.29 25.77 -31.59
CA MET A 269 27.89 26.92 -32.40
C MET A 269 26.63 26.59 -33.20
N LEU A 270 25.83 27.61 -33.51
CA LEU A 270 24.62 27.45 -34.31
C LEU A 270 25.00 27.06 -35.74
N LEU A 271 24.49 25.92 -36.20
CA LEU A 271 24.66 25.46 -37.58
C LEU A 271 23.78 26.28 -38.54
N SER A 272 24.40 26.85 -39.57
CA SER A 272 23.68 27.50 -40.67
C SER A 272 23.15 26.46 -41.66
N GLY A 273 21.88 26.60 -42.06
CA GLY A 273 21.26 25.70 -43.03
C GLY A 273 19.75 25.86 -43.11
N ASN A 274 19.14 25.21 -44.09
CA ASN A 274 17.69 25.19 -44.27
C ASN A 274 17.02 24.54 -43.05
N GLU A 275 15.89 25.11 -42.62
CA GLU A 275 15.10 24.63 -41.50
C GLU A 275 13.88 23.85 -42.00
N TYR A 276 13.37 22.97 -41.14
CA TYR A 276 12.04 22.39 -41.32
C TYR A 276 10.96 23.46 -41.14
N SER A 277 9.85 23.30 -41.87
CA SER A 277 8.66 24.11 -41.65
C SER A 277 8.05 23.83 -40.28
N ASP A 278 7.25 24.77 -39.76
CA ASP A 278 6.55 24.58 -38.48
C ASP A 278 5.65 23.34 -38.50
N GLU A 279 5.04 23.04 -39.65
CA GLU A 279 4.23 21.82 -39.86
C GLU A 279 5.07 20.54 -39.74
N THR A 280 6.28 20.52 -40.32
CA THR A 280 7.16 19.35 -40.21
C THR A 280 7.68 19.15 -38.79
N ASN A 281 8.02 20.23 -38.08
CA ASN A 281 8.39 20.16 -36.67
C ASN A 281 7.25 19.60 -35.81
N LEU A 282 6.01 20.05 -36.03
CA LEU A 282 4.84 19.51 -35.33
C LEU A 282 4.61 18.02 -35.66
N LEU A 283 4.77 17.63 -36.93
CA LEU A 283 4.65 16.22 -37.33
C LEU A 283 5.68 15.34 -36.61
N ILE A 284 6.94 15.79 -36.51
CA ILE A 284 8.00 15.07 -35.78
C ILE A 284 7.60 14.88 -34.32
N ILE A 285 7.16 15.94 -33.64
CA ILE A 285 6.74 15.89 -32.24
C ILE A 285 5.52 14.98 -32.05
N ASN A 286 4.52 15.06 -32.94
CA ASN A 286 3.33 14.23 -32.88
C ASN A 286 3.64 12.73 -33.06
N VAL A 287 4.59 12.41 -33.95
CA VAL A 287 5.09 11.03 -34.13
C VAL A 287 5.84 10.55 -32.88
N LEU A 288 6.69 11.39 -32.29
CA LEU A 288 7.38 11.01 -31.05
C LEU A 288 6.37 10.76 -29.93
N TRP A 289 5.32 11.57 -29.81
CA TRP A 289 4.25 11.35 -28.85
C TRP A 289 3.46 10.06 -29.09
N SER A 290 3.09 9.75 -30.34
CA SER A 290 2.36 8.50 -30.64
C SER A 290 3.20 7.26 -30.33
N LEU A 291 4.50 7.30 -30.64
CA LEU A 291 5.44 6.25 -30.25
C LEU A 291 5.59 6.17 -28.73
N MET A 292 5.73 7.30 -28.02
CA MET A 292 5.90 7.31 -26.56
C MET A 292 4.65 6.82 -25.81
N LYS A 293 3.45 7.12 -26.32
CA LYS A 293 2.18 6.63 -25.75
C LYS A 293 2.10 5.10 -25.71
N SER A 294 2.79 4.41 -26.63
CA SER A 294 2.83 2.94 -26.63
C SER A 294 3.46 2.36 -25.36
N PHE A 295 4.38 3.06 -24.69
CA PHE A 295 5.04 2.54 -23.48
C PHE A 295 4.13 2.46 -22.24
N TYR A 296 2.95 3.10 -22.25
CA TYR A 296 2.02 3.11 -21.11
C TYR A 296 1.09 1.88 -21.05
N ASN A 297 0.93 1.12 -22.14
CA ASN A 297 0.05 -0.05 -22.16
C ASN A 297 0.82 -1.31 -21.71
N GLU A 298 0.90 -1.54 -20.40
CA GLU A 298 1.65 -2.64 -19.74
C GLU A 298 1.16 -4.07 -20.04
N LYS A 299 0.09 -4.26 -20.80
CA LYS A 299 -0.56 -5.58 -20.97
C LYS A 299 0.24 -6.58 -21.82
N SER A 300 1.33 -6.19 -22.48
CA SER A 300 2.13 -7.09 -23.32
C SER A 300 3.47 -7.49 -22.67
N ILE A 301 3.67 -8.81 -22.54
CA ILE A 301 4.91 -9.43 -22.05
C ILE A 301 6.14 -8.99 -22.87
N ASN A 302 5.95 -8.64 -24.14
CA ASN A 302 7.00 -8.21 -25.08
C ASN A 302 7.64 -6.85 -24.74
N LEU A 303 6.95 -5.99 -23.97
CA LEU A 303 7.39 -4.61 -23.72
C LEU A 303 8.63 -4.55 -22.80
N LYS A 304 8.81 -5.51 -21.90
CA LYS A 304 10.00 -5.62 -21.03
C LYS A 304 11.25 -6.04 -21.82
N ASN A 305 11.10 -6.90 -22.82
CA ASN A 305 12.21 -7.33 -23.69
C ASN A 305 12.58 -6.20 -24.68
N LEU A 306 11.59 -5.54 -25.26
CA LEU A 306 11.77 -4.35 -26.09
C LEU A 306 12.59 -3.26 -25.38
N LYS A 307 12.21 -2.87 -24.15
CA LYS A 307 12.93 -1.86 -23.36
C LYS A 307 14.42 -2.17 -23.15
N LYS A 308 14.81 -3.45 -23.12
CA LYS A 308 16.22 -3.87 -23.01
C LYS A 308 16.96 -3.82 -24.34
N ASN A 309 16.28 -4.07 -25.45
CA ASN A 309 16.88 -4.17 -26.78
C ASN A 309 16.99 -2.81 -27.50
N LEU A 310 16.21 -1.80 -27.08
CA LEU A 310 16.30 -0.42 -27.58
C LEU A 310 17.55 0.28 -27.03
N ILE A 311 18.69 0.06 -27.69
CA ILE A 311 19.95 0.76 -27.38
C ILE A 311 20.01 2.05 -28.23
N PRO A 312 20.13 3.23 -27.59
CA PRO A 312 20.25 4.48 -28.33
C PRO A 312 21.62 4.56 -29.00
N THR A 313 21.68 5.05 -30.23
CA THR A 313 22.96 5.48 -30.79
C THR A 313 23.37 6.80 -30.14
N HIS A 314 24.66 7.01 -29.89
CA HIS A 314 25.16 8.28 -29.35
C HIS A 314 24.70 9.48 -30.19
N CYS A 315 24.61 9.31 -31.51
CA CYS A 315 24.16 10.33 -32.46
C CYS A 315 22.69 10.70 -32.28
N ALA A 316 21.83 9.76 -31.91
CA ALA A 316 20.42 10.04 -31.63
C ALA A 316 20.27 10.94 -30.40
N LEU A 317 21.02 10.64 -29.33
CA LEU A 317 21.02 11.48 -28.13
C LEU A 317 21.64 12.86 -28.40
N TRP A 318 22.70 12.93 -29.20
CA TRP A 318 23.28 14.20 -29.63
C TRP A 318 22.34 15.03 -30.51
N GLY A 319 21.57 14.37 -31.41
CA GLY A 319 20.54 15.02 -32.20
C GLY A 319 19.47 15.65 -31.31
N LEU A 320 18.89 14.86 -30.39
CA LEU A 320 17.93 15.35 -29.39
C LEU A 320 18.50 16.53 -28.58
N CYS A 321 19.73 16.38 -28.07
CA CYS A 321 20.45 17.39 -27.31
C CYS A 321 20.61 18.71 -28.08
N TYR A 322 21.06 18.63 -29.34
CA TYR A 322 21.25 19.79 -30.20
C TYR A 322 19.91 20.44 -30.58
N THR A 323 18.90 19.65 -30.92
CA THR A 323 17.55 20.16 -31.24
C THR A 323 16.98 20.92 -30.05
N PHE A 324 17.19 20.42 -28.84
CA PHE A 324 16.73 21.05 -27.62
C PHE A 324 17.43 22.40 -27.41
N LYS A 325 18.77 22.46 -27.53
CA LYS A 325 19.55 23.72 -27.50
C LYS A 325 19.02 24.74 -28.51
N ARG A 326 18.77 24.31 -29.74
CA ARG A 326 18.30 25.19 -30.82
C ARG A 326 16.88 25.72 -30.58
N GLN A 327 15.97 24.88 -30.10
CA GLN A 327 14.61 25.33 -29.78
C GLN A 327 14.59 26.29 -28.60
N ILE A 328 15.50 26.14 -27.62
CA ILE A 328 15.69 27.11 -26.55
C ILE A 328 16.22 28.43 -27.10
N TYR A 329 17.20 28.39 -27.99
CA TYR A 329 17.71 29.59 -28.67
C TYR A 329 16.61 30.37 -29.41
N TYR A 330 15.78 29.68 -30.20
CA TYR A 330 14.70 30.34 -30.94
C TYR A 330 13.49 30.74 -30.10
N SER A 331 13.35 30.19 -28.90
CA SER A 331 12.26 30.56 -27.98
C SER A 331 12.27 32.05 -27.60
N LYS A 332 13.42 32.73 -27.74
CA LYS A 332 13.55 34.19 -27.56
C LYS A 332 12.77 35.00 -28.61
N TYR A 333 12.59 34.46 -29.81
CA TYR A 333 12.06 35.20 -30.95
C TYR A 333 10.62 34.80 -31.31
N ARG A 334 10.23 33.55 -31.04
CA ARG A 334 8.94 32.99 -31.49
C ARG A 334 8.26 32.13 -30.42
N TYR A 335 6.96 32.37 -30.25
CA TYR A 335 6.08 31.58 -29.37
C TYR A 335 5.85 30.14 -29.86
N PHE A 336 5.97 29.87 -31.16
CA PHE A 336 5.93 28.49 -31.66
C PHE A 336 7.06 27.64 -31.06
N ASN A 337 8.27 28.20 -30.99
CA ASN A 337 9.44 27.51 -30.46
C ASN A 337 9.39 27.34 -28.93
N THR A 338 8.71 28.23 -28.18
CA THR A 338 8.50 28.02 -26.73
C THR A 338 7.65 26.78 -26.46
N LYS A 339 6.62 26.53 -27.28
CA LYS A 339 5.82 25.30 -27.20
C LYS A 339 6.64 24.07 -27.56
N ILE A 340 7.31 24.08 -28.71
CA ILE A 340 8.13 22.94 -29.16
C ILE A 340 9.22 22.61 -28.13
N ARG A 341 9.88 23.61 -27.53
CA ARG A 341 10.85 23.42 -26.44
C ARG A 341 10.25 22.61 -25.29
N ASN A 342 9.04 22.97 -24.84
CA ASN A 342 8.34 22.31 -23.74
C ASN A 342 7.97 20.86 -24.10
N GLU A 343 7.50 20.64 -25.34
CA GLU A 343 7.20 19.30 -25.86
C GLU A 343 8.45 18.41 -25.90
N ILE A 344 9.60 18.94 -26.34
CA ILE A 344 10.88 18.22 -26.34
C ILE A 344 11.31 17.90 -24.89
N ALA A 345 11.15 18.84 -23.95
CA ALA A 345 11.45 18.58 -22.55
C ALA A 345 10.57 17.45 -21.98
N MET A 346 9.27 17.43 -22.31
CA MET A 346 8.39 16.32 -21.95
C MET A 346 8.84 14.99 -22.56
N ILE A 347 9.26 14.99 -23.83
CA ILE A 347 9.81 13.78 -24.46
C ILE A 347 11.07 13.29 -23.74
N ILE A 348 11.95 14.19 -23.31
CA ILE A 348 13.14 13.84 -22.51
C ILE A 348 12.73 13.24 -21.15
N LEU A 349 11.73 13.82 -20.47
CA LEU A 349 11.17 13.27 -19.23
C LEU A 349 10.63 11.86 -19.45
N MET A 350 9.86 11.66 -20.53
CA MET A 350 9.31 10.36 -20.92
C MET A 350 10.38 9.30 -21.19
N ILE A 351 11.47 9.69 -21.87
CA ILE A 351 12.64 8.82 -22.09
C ILE A 351 13.28 8.47 -20.75
N SER A 352 13.48 9.45 -19.86
CA SER A 352 14.14 9.23 -18.56
C SER A 352 13.38 8.24 -17.67
N ILE A 353 12.04 8.25 -17.71
CA ILE A 353 11.19 7.36 -16.91
C ILE A 353 11.09 5.97 -17.54
N ASN A 354 10.86 5.88 -18.85
CA ASN A 354 10.55 4.60 -19.50
C ASN A 354 11.78 3.82 -19.99
N LEU A 355 12.90 4.52 -20.23
CA LEU A 355 14.13 3.99 -20.84
C LEU A 355 15.36 4.39 -20.00
N PRO A 356 15.49 3.92 -18.74
CA PRO A 356 16.60 4.28 -17.87
C PRO A 356 17.97 3.77 -18.37
N SER A 357 17.99 2.81 -19.30
CA SER A 357 19.21 2.32 -19.97
C SER A 357 19.85 3.38 -20.89
N TRP A 358 19.13 4.43 -21.25
CA TRP A 358 19.63 5.49 -22.11
C TRP A 358 20.51 6.44 -21.30
N ASN A 359 21.81 6.50 -21.64
CA ASN A 359 22.77 7.33 -20.92
C ASN A 359 22.61 8.82 -21.28
N LEU A 360 21.64 9.49 -20.63
CA LEU A 360 21.37 10.92 -20.79
C LEU A 360 22.49 11.82 -20.22
N VAL A 361 23.35 11.29 -19.34
CA VAL A 361 24.49 12.03 -18.79
C VAL A 361 25.62 12.09 -19.80
N GLY A 362 26.01 10.94 -20.37
CA GLY A 362 27.07 10.84 -21.38
C GLY A 362 26.76 11.58 -22.69
N SER A 363 25.50 11.89 -22.97
CA SER A 363 25.09 12.66 -24.14
C SER A 363 25.16 14.18 -23.97
N GLY A 364 25.40 14.69 -22.76
CA GLY A 364 25.40 16.12 -22.43
C GLY A 364 24.00 16.72 -22.23
N ILE A 365 22.92 15.92 -22.34
CA ILE A 365 21.55 16.39 -22.08
C ILE A 365 21.39 16.80 -20.62
N ALA A 366 21.93 16.00 -19.69
CA ALA A 366 21.87 16.30 -18.25
C ALA A 366 22.53 17.65 -17.91
N ASP A 367 23.69 17.95 -18.49
CA ASP A 367 24.39 19.22 -18.27
C ASP A 367 23.54 20.42 -18.71
N ILE A 368 22.89 20.31 -19.88
CA ILE A 368 22.02 21.36 -20.41
C ILE A 368 20.81 21.56 -19.52
N ILE A 369 20.18 20.49 -19.05
CA ILE A 369 19.01 20.58 -18.16
C ILE A 369 19.37 21.30 -16.85
N ILE A 370 20.54 20.99 -16.29
CA ILE A 370 21.06 21.70 -15.11
C ILE A 370 21.33 23.17 -15.43
N GLU A 371 22.01 23.47 -16.54
CA GLU A 371 22.26 24.85 -16.96
C GLU A 371 20.96 25.63 -17.18
N MET A 372 19.93 25.01 -17.75
CA MET A 372 18.60 25.62 -17.88
C MET A 372 17.95 25.85 -16.52
N SER A 373 17.98 24.86 -15.63
CA SER A 373 17.42 25.00 -14.28
C SER A 373 18.06 26.17 -13.52
N ILE A 374 19.36 26.38 -13.70
CA ILE A 374 20.08 27.48 -13.07
C ILE A 374 19.73 28.81 -13.74
N GLY A 375 19.76 28.88 -15.07
CA GLY A 375 19.61 30.16 -15.75
C GLY A 375 18.18 30.64 -15.99
N ILE A 376 17.15 29.81 -15.79
CA ILE A 376 15.78 30.29 -15.63
C ILE A 376 15.69 31.22 -14.41
N GLU A 377 16.34 30.84 -13.30
CA GLU A 377 16.38 31.62 -12.06
C GLU A 377 17.37 32.80 -12.13
N THR A 378 18.56 32.62 -12.71
CA THR A 378 19.54 33.72 -12.90
C THR A 378 19.25 34.60 -14.12
N ASN A 379 18.09 34.44 -14.76
CA ASN A 379 17.62 35.15 -15.97
C ASN A 379 18.57 35.14 -17.17
N SER A 380 19.58 34.28 -17.17
CA SER A 380 20.59 34.22 -18.21
C SER A 380 21.19 32.82 -18.31
N VAL A 381 21.07 32.21 -19.49
CA VAL A 381 21.83 31.01 -19.88
C VAL A 381 22.64 31.33 -21.12
N ARG A 382 23.88 30.87 -21.18
CA ARG A 382 24.69 30.92 -22.40
C ARG A 382 24.42 29.70 -23.25
N ILE A 383 23.83 29.87 -24.43
CA ILE A 383 23.69 28.82 -25.44
C ILE A 383 24.28 29.34 -26.75
N PHE A 384 25.13 28.55 -27.40
CA PHE A 384 25.82 28.93 -28.64
C PHE A 384 26.54 30.29 -28.55
N SER A 385 27.12 30.59 -27.39
CA SER A 385 27.79 31.87 -27.07
C SER A 385 26.88 33.11 -26.95
N GLU A 386 25.55 32.94 -27.00
CA GLU A 386 24.58 34.02 -26.74
C GLU A 386 23.89 33.88 -25.39
N ILE A 387 23.54 35.02 -24.78
CA ILE A 387 22.78 35.06 -23.53
C ILE A 387 21.28 35.05 -23.82
N ILE A 388 20.61 33.99 -23.39
CA ILE A 388 19.17 33.82 -23.48
C ILE A 388 18.53 34.23 -22.16
N THR A 389 17.53 35.11 -22.25
CA THR A 389 16.73 35.57 -21.13
C THR A 389 15.38 34.85 -21.12
N PHE A 390 15.00 34.24 -20.00
CA PHE A 390 13.70 33.60 -19.84
C PHE A 390 12.68 34.59 -19.24
N GLY A 391 11.49 34.65 -19.84
CA GLY A 391 10.37 35.46 -19.34
C GLY A 391 9.65 34.84 -18.14
N THR A 392 8.44 35.32 -17.89
CA THR A 392 7.49 34.82 -16.85
C THR A 392 6.18 34.33 -17.49
N SER A 393 6.27 33.80 -18.71
CA SER A 393 5.09 33.29 -19.41
C SER A 393 4.59 31.98 -18.78
N ILE A 394 3.33 31.61 -19.06
CA ILE A 394 2.77 30.31 -18.63
C ILE A 394 3.59 29.15 -19.20
N GLU A 395 4.09 29.28 -20.43
CA GLU A 395 4.96 28.27 -21.05
C GLU A 395 6.32 28.16 -20.35
N ASP A 396 6.89 29.25 -19.85
CA ASP A 396 8.14 29.21 -19.08
C ASP A 396 7.93 28.56 -17.72
N LEU A 397 6.76 28.75 -17.10
CA LEU A 397 6.39 28.05 -15.87
C LEU A 397 6.24 26.54 -16.09
N TYR A 398 5.57 26.12 -17.18
CA TYR A 398 5.51 24.71 -17.55
C TYR A 398 6.91 24.14 -17.81
N PHE A 399 7.75 24.88 -18.52
CA PHE A 399 9.12 24.48 -18.78
C PHE A 399 9.91 24.23 -17.49
N GLU A 400 9.86 25.17 -16.54
CA GLU A 400 10.58 25.03 -15.27
C GLU A 400 10.09 23.82 -14.46
N LYS A 401 8.77 23.59 -14.40
CA LYS A 401 8.19 22.39 -13.77
C LYS A 401 8.75 21.10 -14.39
N ILE A 402 8.80 21.03 -15.72
CA ILE A 402 9.31 19.85 -16.44
C ILE A 402 10.81 19.66 -16.18
N ILE A 403 11.60 20.73 -16.23
CA ILE A 403 13.03 20.69 -15.95
C ILE A 403 13.29 20.17 -14.54
N LEU A 404 12.56 20.66 -13.54
CA LEU A 404 12.66 20.17 -12.16
C LEU A 404 12.36 18.66 -12.10
N LEU A 405 11.28 18.17 -12.73
CA LEU A 405 10.98 16.74 -12.79
C LEU A 405 12.07 15.91 -13.47
N ILE A 406 12.67 16.41 -14.55
CA ILE A 406 13.77 15.69 -15.19
C ILE A 406 14.99 15.65 -14.26
N THR A 407 15.30 16.76 -13.56
CA THR A 407 16.41 16.76 -12.60
C THR A 407 16.20 15.76 -11.46
N THR A 408 14.97 15.56 -10.98
CA THR A 408 14.68 14.56 -9.94
C THR A 408 14.90 13.14 -10.44
N HIS A 409 14.40 12.80 -11.63
CA HIS A 409 14.58 11.46 -12.19
C HIS A 409 16.03 11.18 -12.58
N LEU A 410 16.74 12.16 -13.15
CA LEU A 410 18.17 12.00 -13.43
C LEU A 410 18.96 11.80 -12.13
N ALA A 411 18.58 12.49 -11.06
CA ALA A 411 19.20 12.32 -9.74
C ALA A 411 19.01 10.91 -9.22
N GLU A 412 17.83 10.32 -9.37
CA GLU A 412 17.55 8.93 -8.97
C GLU A 412 18.46 7.92 -9.68
N VAL A 413 18.64 8.07 -11.00
CA VAL A 413 19.36 7.11 -11.85
C VAL A 413 20.89 7.27 -11.77
N ASN A 414 21.43 8.48 -11.65
CA ASN A 414 22.87 8.74 -11.82
C ASN A 414 23.50 9.59 -10.71
N SER A 415 24.67 9.16 -10.23
CA SER A 415 25.48 9.87 -9.22
C SER A 415 26.31 11.04 -9.79
N CYS A 416 26.46 11.16 -11.11
CA CYS A 416 27.31 12.20 -11.72
C CYS A 416 26.78 13.64 -11.54
N LEU A 417 25.50 13.82 -11.23
CA LEU A 417 24.90 15.13 -10.96
C LEU A 417 25.49 15.83 -9.72
N ILE A 418 26.15 15.07 -8.84
CA ILE A 418 26.71 15.54 -7.56
C ILE A 418 27.79 16.62 -7.75
N LYS A 419 28.40 16.73 -8.93
CA LYS A 419 29.51 17.67 -9.20
C LYS A 419 29.09 19.10 -9.53
N LYS A 420 27.79 19.43 -9.60
CA LYS A 420 27.31 20.75 -10.06
C LYS A 420 26.85 21.61 -8.88
N GLU A 421 27.79 22.33 -8.26
CA GLU A 421 27.59 23.11 -7.02
C GLU A 421 26.41 24.08 -7.05
N LYS A 422 26.13 24.71 -8.20
CA LYS A 422 25.09 25.74 -8.31
C LYS A 422 23.65 25.20 -8.33
N LEU A 423 23.44 23.90 -8.57
CA LEU A 423 22.09 23.32 -8.66
C LEU A 423 21.38 23.37 -7.30
N MET A 424 22.08 23.02 -6.22
CA MET A 424 21.50 23.07 -4.87
C MET A 424 21.17 24.51 -4.45
N GLN A 425 22.03 25.45 -4.82
CA GLN A 425 21.81 26.87 -4.55
C GLN A 425 20.53 27.40 -5.20
N THR A 426 20.28 27.07 -6.48
CA THR A 426 19.10 27.55 -7.21
C THR A 426 17.82 26.90 -6.70
N LEU A 427 17.84 25.60 -6.43
CA LEU A 427 16.70 24.92 -5.79
C LEU A 427 16.34 25.54 -4.45
N LEU A 428 17.33 25.80 -3.60
CA LEU A 428 17.11 26.44 -2.31
C LEU A 428 16.67 27.92 -2.42
N GLN A 429 16.89 28.58 -3.56
CA GLN A 429 16.34 29.92 -3.84
C GLN A 429 14.86 29.83 -4.19
N ILE A 430 14.47 28.88 -5.06
CA ILE A 430 13.08 28.64 -5.45
C ILE A 430 12.23 28.23 -4.23
N THR A 431 12.80 27.46 -3.29
CA THR A 431 12.05 27.02 -2.10
C THR A 431 11.84 28.12 -1.05
N ASN A 432 12.55 29.27 -1.13
CA ASN A 432 12.54 30.27 -0.07
C ASN A 432 11.35 31.25 -0.21
N PRO A 433 10.38 31.27 0.72
CA PRO A 433 9.27 32.20 0.69
C PRO A 433 9.73 33.60 1.14
N ASN A 434 10.28 34.37 0.21
CA ASN A 434 10.49 35.82 0.29
C ASN A 434 10.85 36.41 1.67
N ILE A 435 11.85 35.85 2.36
CA ILE A 435 12.40 36.44 3.57
C ILE A 435 13.34 37.58 3.13
N LYS A 436 12.76 38.77 2.93
CA LYS A 436 13.40 40.09 2.71
C LYS A 436 14.84 40.04 2.14
N LYS A 437 14.98 39.86 0.81
CA LYS A 437 16.05 40.38 -0.09
C LYS A 437 16.20 39.64 -1.43
N ILE A 438 15.38 38.62 -1.72
CA ILE A 438 15.44 37.90 -3.00
C ILE A 438 14.30 38.41 -3.90
N LYS A 439 14.60 38.77 -5.15
CA LYS A 439 13.57 39.12 -6.13
C LYS A 439 12.87 37.82 -6.55
N ILE A 440 11.69 37.51 -6.01
CA ILE A 440 10.86 36.45 -6.59
C ILE A 440 10.46 36.89 -8.00
N LYS A 441 10.86 36.08 -8.99
CA LYS A 441 10.56 36.29 -10.41
C LYS A 441 9.07 36.07 -10.72
N TRP A 442 8.49 35.05 -10.09
CA TRP A 442 7.12 34.59 -10.32
C TRP A 442 6.09 35.36 -9.51
N ASN A 443 4.84 35.41 -9.99
CA ASN A 443 3.76 35.93 -9.15
C ASN A 443 3.46 34.94 -7.99
N PRO A 444 2.72 35.34 -6.94
CA PRO A 444 2.53 34.49 -5.77
C PRO A 444 1.90 33.12 -6.07
N SER A 445 0.93 33.03 -6.99
CA SER A 445 0.29 31.75 -7.34
C SER A 445 1.23 30.83 -8.12
N GLN A 446 1.94 31.38 -9.09
CA GLN A 446 2.97 30.68 -9.89
C GLN A 446 4.13 30.20 -9.02
N PHE A 447 4.53 31.00 -8.02
CA PHE A 447 5.56 30.61 -7.05
C PHE A 447 5.16 29.36 -6.27
N TRP A 448 3.98 29.33 -5.65
CA TRP A 448 3.53 28.16 -4.87
C TRP A 448 3.35 26.91 -5.74
N ASP A 449 2.96 27.10 -7.00
CA ASP A 449 2.90 26.06 -8.01
C ASP A 449 4.27 25.41 -8.28
N ILE A 450 5.31 26.22 -8.50
CA ILE A 450 6.69 25.76 -8.75
C ILE A 450 7.32 25.21 -7.46
N TRP A 451 7.05 25.85 -6.33
CA TRP A 451 7.58 25.51 -5.01
C TRP A 451 7.34 24.04 -4.66
N MET A 452 6.17 23.49 -4.99
CA MET A 452 5.88 22.06 -4.78
C MET A 452 6.84 21.14 -5.55
N TYR A 453 7.17 21.46 -6.80
CA TYR A 453 8.13 20.70 -7.60
C TYR A 453 9.55 20.87 -7.08
N ALA A 454 9.92 22.10 -6.69
CA ALA A 454 11.25 22.39 -6.13
C ALA A 454 11.48 21.67 -4.80
N ILE A 455 10.49 21.65 -3.90
CA ILE A 455 10.58 20.93 -2.63
C ILE A 455 10.65 19.42 -2.85
N ASN A 456 9.86 18.86 -3.77
CA ASN A 456 9.96 17.45 -4.11
C ASN A 456 11.36 17.12 -4.68
N ALA A 457 11.91 17.99 -5.53
CA ALA A 457 13.27 17.84 -6.03
C ALA A 457 14.33 17.88 -4.93
N LEU A 458 14.17 18.79 -3.97
CA LEU A 458 15.04 18.90 -2.81
C LEU A 458 15.05 17.61 -1.98
N SER A 459 13.90 16.94 -1.82
CA SER A 459 13.81 15.68 -1.06
C SER A 459 14.64 14.54 -1.65
N VAL A 460 14.88 14.55 -2.96
CA VAL A 460 15.69 13.55 -3.68
C VAL A 460 17.16 13.99 -3.78
N LEU A 461 17.41 15.28 -4.00
CA LEU A 461 18.74 15.82 -4.25
C LEU A 461 19.55 16.06 -2.97
N ALA A 462 18.94 16.55 -1.89
CA ALA A 462 19.66 16.84 -0.64
C ALA A 462 20.37 15.62 -0.04
N PRO A 463 19.77 14.41 0.00
CA PRO A 463 20.47 13.20 0.46
C PRO A 463 21.66 12.80 -0.42
N LYS A 464 21.60 13.08 -1.73
CA LYS A 464 22.66 12.76 -2.70
C LYS A 464 23.77 13.81 -2.75
N MET A 465 23.48 15.05 -2.33
CA MET A 465 24.43 16.17 -2.30
C MET A 465 24.49 16.81 -0.90
N PRO A 466 24.87 16.05 0.15
CA PRO A 466 24.82 16.49 1.54
C PRO A 466 25.66 17.74 1.80
N GLN A 467 26.90 17.77 1.31
CA GLN A 467 27.84 18.89 1.52
C GLN A 467 27.27 20.20 0.98
N GLN A 468 26.86 20.23 -0.29
CA GLN A 468 26.26 21.42 -0.89
C GLN A 468 24.97 21.85 -0.18
N PHE A 469 24.14 20.90 0.26
CA PHE A 469 22.93 21.23 1.03
C PHE A 469 23.26 21.93 2.36
N MET A 470 24.33 21.50 3.03
CA MET A 470 24.83 22.13 4.26
C MET A 470 25.47 23.50 3.98
N ASP A 471 26.36 23.59 3.00
CA ASP A 471 27.09 24.82 2.64
C ASP A 471 26.15 25.98 2.26
N TYR A 472 25.02 25.68 1.60
CA TYR A 472 24.02 26.68 1.21
C TYR A 472 22.93 26.92 2.27
N ASN A 473 23.12 26.46 3.50
CA ASN A 473 22.19 26.60 4.63
C ASN A 473 20.80 25.99 4.37
N GLY A 474 20.73 24.86 3.67
CA GLY A 474 19.46 24.26 3.23
C GLY A 474 18.53 23.88 4.40
N GLY A 475 19.09 23.25 5.44
CA GLY A 475 18.35 22.90 6.66
C GLY A 475 17.76 24.13 7.37
N ILE A 476 18.56 25.18 7.56
CA ILE A 476 18.10 26.44 8.16
C ILE A 476 16.95 27.05 7.34
N ARG A 477 17.03 27.06 6.00
CA ARG A 477 15.94 27.57 5.15
C ARG A 477 14.65 26.77 5.34
N LEU A 478 14.74 25.44 5.42
CA LEU A 478 13.58 24.59 5.68
C LEU A 478 12.98 24.83 7.07
N CYS A 479 13.82 25.05 8.09
CA CYS A 479 13.37 25.47 9.42
C CYS A 479 12.64 26.82 9.37
N MET A 480 13.20 27.82 8.67
CA MET A 480 12.58 29.14 8.52
C MET A 480 11.21 29.08 7.86
N ILE A 481 11.01 28.19 6.87
CA ILE A 481 9.69 27.99 6.24
C ILE A 481 8.66 27.50 7.26
N LEU A 482 9.07 26.56 8.11
CA LEU A 482 8.20 26.02 9.16
C LEU A 482 7.93 27.04 10.27
N GLU A 483 8.92 27.80 10.71
CA GLU A 483 8.72 28.93 11.63
C GLU A 483 7.77 29.97 11.05
N TRP A 484 7.99 30.37 9.80
CA TRP A 484 7.10 31.29 9.08
C TRP A 484 5.65 30.78 9.00
N SER A 485 5.48 29.47 8.79
CA SER A 485 4.14 28.85 8.75
C SER A 485 3.43 28.83 10.10
N LEU A 486 4.16 28.89 11.22
CA LEU A 486 3.59 28.99 12.56
C LEU A 486 3.21 30.45 12.91
N ASP A 487 3.98 31.42 12.44
CA ASP A 487 3.84 32.83 12.86
C ASP A 487 2.80 33.64 12.07
N ILE A 488 2.66 33.43 10.75
CA ILE A 488 1.83 34.30 9.89
C ILE A 488 0.45 33.72 9.64
N LYS A 489 0.39 32.55 8.99
CA LYS A 489 -0.85 31.81 8.70
C LYS A 489 -0.51 30.32 8.60
N PHE A 490 -1.12 29.52 9.48
CA PHE A 490 -0.94 28.08 9.48
C PHE A 490 -1.66 27.45 8.28
N ASP A 491 -0.90 27.17 7.21
CA ASP A 491 -1.35 26.34 6.10
C ASP A 491 -0.84 24.90 6.27
N ILE A 492 -1.76 24.01 6.66
CA ILE A 492 -1.47 22.60 6.88
C ILE A 492 -0.86 21.92 5.64
N LYS A 493 -1.19 22.36 4.42
CA LYS A 493 -0.64 21.78 3.18
C LYS A 493 0.84 22.10 3.04
N VAL A 494 1.22 23.35 3.27
CA VAL A 494 2.63 23.81 3.22
C VAL A 494 3.43 23.12 4.31
N VAL A 495 2.90 23.08 5.54
CA VAL A 495 3.53 22.40 6.69
C VAL A 495 3.74 20.92 6.40
N MET A 496 2.71 20.22 5.89
CA MET A 496 2.79 18.80 5.55
C MET A 496 3.83 18.52 4.46
N ILE A 497 3.85 19.31 3.39
CA ILE A 497 4.83 19.13 2.30
C ILE A 497 6.25 19.34 2.82
N THR A 498 6.48 20.39 3.61
CA THR A 498 7.80 20.74 4.14
C THR A 498 8.30 19.70 5.16
N ILE A 499 7.44 19.23 6.06
CA ILE A 499 7.81 18.17 7.02
C ILE A 499 8.04 16.85 6.29
N LYS A 500 7.21 16.52 5.28
CA LYS A 500 7.42 15.31 4.48
C LYS A 500 8.80 15.31 3.83
N THR A 501 9.25 16.44 3.28
CA THR A 501 10.56 16.49 2.62
C THR A 501 11.71 16.44 3.60
N ILE A 502 11.61 17.13 4.73
CA ILE A 502 12.63 17.01 5.78
C ILE A 502 12.67 15.58 6.33
N CYS A 503 11.52 14.94 6.55
CA CYS A 503 11.42 13.55 6.99
C CYS A 503 12.10 12.61 5.99
N ILE A 504 11.86 12.75 4.68
CA ILE A 504 12.55 11.97 3.63
C ILE A 504 14.08 12.18 3.70
N ILE A 505 14.53 13.42 3.88
CA ILE A 505 15.96 13.74 3.97
C ILE A 505 16.59 13.07 5.20
N ILE A 506 15.93 13.12 6.36
CA ILE A 506 16.37 12.52 7.62
C ILE A 506 16.39 10.98 7.54
N LEU A 507 15.38 10.37 6.92
CA LEU A 507 15.25 8.91 6.82
C LEU A 507 16.31 8.25 5.92
N ASN A 508 17.03 9.03 5.09
CA ASN A 508 18.17 8.53 4.32
C ASN A 508 19.41 8.19 5.17
N ASN A 509 19.39 8.44 6.48
CA ASN A 509 20.41 8.01 7.45
C ASN A 509 21.83 8.56 7.22
N ASN A 510 21.98 9.70 6.55
CA ASN A 510 23.28 10.34 6.40
C ASN A 510 23.70 11.03 7.71
N LYS A 511 24.83 10.64 8.29
CA LYS A 511 25.31 11.11 9.60
C LYS A 511 25.49 12.64 9.63
N ASP A 512 26.07 13.21 8.58
CA ASP A 512 26.39 14.65 8.53
C ASP A 512 25.10 15.48 8.49
N ILE A 513 24.12 15.06 7.69
CA ILE A 513 22.81 15.71 7.60
C ILE A 513 22.05 15.63 8.93
N LEU A 514 22.08 14.47 9.60
CA LEU A 514 21.42 14.29 10.90
C LEU A 514 22.01 15.25 11.94
N GLU A 515 23.35 15.33 12.00
CA GLU A 515 24.04 16.24 12.92
C GLU A 515 23.73 17.71 12.59
N TYR A 516 23.71 18.06 11.31
CA TYR A 516 23.37 19.40 10.86
C TYR A 516 21.94 19.81 11.24
N PHE A 517 20.93 18.94 11.06
CA PHE A 517 19.56 19.24 11.51
C PHE A 517 19.45 19.38 13.03
N ARG A 518 20.23 18.60 13.80
CA ARG A 518 20.31 18.75 15.27
C ARG A 518 20.88 20.11 15.66
N GLN A 519 21.98 20.53 15.04
CA GLN A 519 22.60 21.84 15.27
C GLN A 519 21.70 23.00 14.85
N CYS A 520 20.90 22.84 13.80
CA CYS A 520 19.92 23.85 13.36
C CYS A 520 18.73 24.02 14.34
N GLY A 521 18.65 23.29 15.45
CA GLY A 521 17.55 23.38 16.40
C GLY A 521 16.23 22.77 15.90
N TYR A 522 16.28 21.91 14.88
CA TYR A 522 15.09 21.39 14.22
C TYR A 522 14.19 20.56 15.15
N VAL A 523 14.78 19.83 16.11
CA VAL A 523 14.03 19.06 17.12
C VAL A 523 13.08 19.96 17.92
N PHE A 524 13.57 21.11 18.38
CA PHE A 524 12.76 22.07 19.13
C PHE A 524 11.62 22.64 18.27
N LEU A 525 11.90 22.94 17.00
CA LEU A 525 10.90 23.41 16.07
C LEU A 525 9.79 22.37 15.84
N LEU A 526 10.14 21.11 15.68
CA LEU A 526 9.17 20.03 15.54
C LEU A 526 8.31 19.85 16.79
N ILE A 527 8.90 19.96 17.98
CA ILE A 527 8.16 19.94 19.26
C ILE A 527 7.15 21.11 19.31
N LYS A 528 7.55 22.32 18.91
CA LYS A 528 6.64 23.48 18.81
C LYS A 528 5.47 23.22 17.85
N ILE A 529 5.72 22.59 16.70
CA ILE A 529 4.66 22.24 15.73
C ILE A 529 3.67 21.26 16.35
N ILE A 530 4.16 20.24 17.06
CA ILE A 530 3.28 19.28 17.73
C ILE A 530 2.44 19.99 18.80
N GLN A 531 3.06 20.81 19.65
CA GLN A 531 2.33 21.59 20.66
C GLN A 531 1.29 22.54 20.04
N TYR A 532 1.58 23.12 18.87
CA TYR A 532 0.63 23.97 18.16
C TYR A 532 -0.58 23.16 17.66
N ILE A 533 -0.35 22.00 17.03
CA ILE A 533 -1.43 21.12 16.55
C ILE A 533 -2.24 20.56 17.73
N LEU A 534 -1.58 20.28 18.85
CA LEU A 534 -2.24 19.86 20.09
C LEU A 534 -3.15 20.96 20.67
N LYS A 535 -3.02 22.24 20.32
CA LYS A 535 -3.99 23.25 20.76
C LYS A 535 -5.34 23.17 20.03
N PHE A 536 -5.43 22.45 18.92
CA PHE A 536 -6.69 22.35 18.18
C PHE A 536 -7.71 21.48 18.89
N ASP A 537 -8.97 21.91 18.91
CA ASP A 537 -10.08 21.16 19.51
C ASP A 537 -10.35 19.85 18.76
N LYS A 538 -10.22 19.86 17.42
CA LYS A 538 -10.40 18.69 16.55
C LYS A 538 -9.16 18.48 15.68
N ILE A 539 -8.53 17.30 15.80
CA ILE A 539 -7.38 16.89 14.99
C ILE A 539 -7.88 16.00 13.84
N ARG A 540 -7.88 16.50 12.60
CA ARG A 540 -8.32 15.73 11.42
C ARG A 540 -7.16 14.92 10.85
N MET A 541 -7.43 14.15 9.79
CA MET A 541 -6.42 13.31 9.12
C MET A 541 -5.15 14.05 8.64
N PRO A 542 -5.19 15.25 8.03
CA PRO A 542 -3.96 15.92 7.62
C PRO A 542 -3.09 16.35 8.81
N GLU A 543 -3.69 16.77 9.93
CA GLU A 543 -2.97 17.08 11.16
C GLU A 543 -2.35 15.82 11.77
N GLN A 544 -3.08 14.69 11.81
CA GLN A 544 -2.52 13.40 12.24
C GLN A 544 -1.34 12.95 11.37
N ARG A 545 -1.38 13.19 10.05
CA ARG A 545 -0.26 12.90 9.14
C ARG A 545 0.95 13.78 9.42
N VAL A 546 0.74 15.07 9.70
CA VAL A 546 1.81 15.96 10.11
C VAL A 546 2.44 15.46 11.41
N LEU A 547 1.65 15.16 12.43
CA LEU A 547 2.12 14.59 13.70
C LEU A 547 2.91 13.28 13.50
N THR A 548 2.45 12.41 12.62
CA THR A 548 3.15 11.15 12.31
C THR A 548 4.55 11.43 11.74
N LEU A 549 4.65 12.32 10.76
CA LEU A 549 5.93 12.65 10.11
C LEU A 549 6.87 13.43 11.04
N THR A 550 6.35 14.30 11.90
CA THR A 550 7.17 15.01 12.90
C THR A 550 7.73 14.04 13.93
N LEU A 551 6.90 13.14 14.50
CA LEU A 551 7.35 12.15 15.48
C LEU A 551 8.45 11.25 14.91
N LEU A 552 8.28 10.73 13.70
CA LEU A 552 9.31 9.91 13.03
C LEU A 552 10.62 10.69 12.81
N SER A 553 10.51 11.97 12.47
CA SER A 553 11.69 12.83 12.26
C SER A 553 12.43 13.10 13.57
N ILE A 554 11.71 13.40 14.66
CA ILE A 554 12.33 13.60 15.98
C ILE A 554 12.93 12.29 16.49
N GLU A 555 12.18 11.18 16.42
CA GLU A 555 12.65 9.85 16.81
C GLU A 555 14.00 9.56 16.16
N LYS A 556 14.10 9.80 14.85
CA LYS A 556 15.32 9.51 14.12
C LYS A 556 16.50 10.42 14.49
N LEU A 557 16.24 11.69 14.77
CA LEU A 557 17.28 12.64 15.20
C LEU A 557 17.79 12.36 16.62
N MET A 558 16.92 11.88 17.51
CA MET A 558 17.29 11.61 18.91
C MET A 558 17.77 10.18 19.15
N LYS A 559 17.52 9.25 18.21
CA LYS A 559 17.95 7.85 18.30
C LYS A 559 19.44 7.72 18.62
N LYS A 560 19.76 7.01 19.70
CA LYS A 560 21.12 6.77 20.24
C LYS A 560 21.88 8.04 20.65
N GLN A 561 21.18 9.15 20.92
CA GLN A 561 21.79 10.42 21.32
C GLN A 561 21.31 10.86 22.71
N LEU A 562 22.01 10.40 23.76
CA LEU A 562 21.64 10.68 25.15
C LEU A 562 21.58 12.18 25.49
N PHE A 563 22.47 12.99 24.91
CA PHE A 563 22.49 14.43 25.16
C PHE A 563 21.17 15.12 24.76
N TYR A 564 20.70 14.87 23.54
CA TYR A 564 19.45 15.46 23.04
C TYR A 564 18.22 14.87 23.72
N GLN A 565 18.24 13.58 24.05
CA GLN A 565 17.17 12.93 24.83
C GLN A 565 17.02 13.60 26.20
N LYS A 566 18.11 13.95 26.90
CA LYS A 566 18.05 14.64 28.19
C LYS A 566 17.55 16.09 28.07
N ILE A 567 18.09 16.85 27.11
CA ILE A 567 17.70 18.26 26.91
C ILE A 567 16.22 18.41 26.62
N TYR A 568 15.68 17.57 25.73
CA TYR A 568 14.27 17.62 25.37
C TYR A 568 13.41 16.69 26.21
N GLY A 569 13.94 16.10 27.28
CA GLY A 569 13.28 15.04 28.05
C GLY A 569 11.92 15.46 28.60
N GLU A 570 11.85 16.61 29.26
CA GLU A 570 10.61 17.13 29.85
C GLU A 570 9.53 17.43 28.79
N TYR A 571 9.93 18.10 27.70
CA TYR A 571 9.03 18.33 26.57
C TYR A 571 8.57 17.03 25.90
N SER A 572 9.47 16.05 25.77
CA SER A 572 9.17 14.76 25.14
C SER A 572 8.17 13.95 25.95
N VAL A 573 8.34 13.91 27.28
CA VAL A 573 7.45 13.21 28.21
C VAL A 573 6.06 13.87 28.22
N THR A 574 6.00 15.19 28.43
CA THR A 574 4.72 15.93 28.47
C THR A 574 3.92 15.81 27.17
N LEU A 575 4.59 15.97 26.03
CA LEU A 575 4.00 15.83 24.70
C LEU A 575 3.52 14.40 24.42
N SER A 576 4.31 13.39 24.81
CA SER A 576 3.91 11.99 24.64
C SER A 576 2.65 11.69 25.46
N MET A 577 2.62 12.12 26.73
CA MET A 577 1.46 11.96 27.60
C MET A 577 0.23 12.62 27.00
N GLU A 578 0.32 13.88 26.55
CA GLU A 578 -0.81 14.60 25.95
C GLU A 578 -1.33 13.92 24.67
N LEU A 579 -0.43 13.44 23.80
CA LEU A 579 -0.81 12.68 22.60
C LEU A 579 -1.52 11.37 22.95
N LEU A 580 -1.00 10.62 23.93
CA LEU A 580 -1.61 9.38 24.37
C LEU A 580 -2.99 9.61 25.01
N PHE A 581 -3.12 10.64 25.85
CA PHE A 581 -4.40 11.04 26.44
C PHE A 581 -5.43 11.39 25.36
N ARG A 582 -5.04 12.12 24.31
CA ARG A 582 -5.94 12.42 23.18
C ARG A 582 -6.33 11.20 22.36
N CYS A 583 -5.46 10.20 22.28
CA CYS A 583 -5.79 8.95 21.58
C CYS A 583 -6.83 8.12 22.35
N LEU A 584 -6.73 8.10 23.69
CA LEU A 584 -7.60 7.32 24.59
C LEU A 584 -8.94 8.02 24.89
N TYR A 585 -8.89 9.26 25.38
CA TYR A 585 -10.06 9.99 25.84
C TYR A 585 -10.59 10.89 24.72
N GLN A 586 -11.20 10.24 23.73
CA GLN A 586 -11.81 10.91 22.59
C GLN A 586 -13.05 11.69 23.06
N LYS A 587 -12.97 13.02 23.01
CA LYS A 587 -14.16 13.88 23.10
C LYS A 587 -14.83 13.85 21.71
N ASP A 588 -15.96 13.15 21.63
CA ASP A 588 -16.88 13.05 20.49
C ASP A 588 -16.42 12.17 19.29
N GLN A 589 -17.41 11.51 18.66
CA GLN A 589 -17.29 10.43 17.65
C GLN A 589 -16.66 10.82 16.29
N GLU A 590 -15.86 11.89 16.20
CA GLU A 590 -15.30 12.39 14.93
C GLU A 590 -13.78 12.15 14.78
N PHE A 591 -13.07 11.71 15.82
CA PHE A 591 -11.64 11.41 15.75
C PHE A 591 -11.37 9.96 15.33
N LYS A 592 -11.30 9.71 14.01
CA LYS A 592 -10.80 8.41 13.52
C LYS A 592 -9.28 8.37 13.68
N LEU A 593 -8.79 7.64 14.67
CA LEU A 593 -7.37 7.45 14.92
C LEU A 593 -6.70 6.73 13.74
N ASP A 594 -5.71 7.37 13.11
CA ASP A 594 -4.82 6.73 12.14
C ASP A 594 -3.85 5.81 12.89
N GLN A 595 -3.87 4.51 12.57
CA GLN A 595 -2.96 3.53 13.15
C GLN A 595 -1.49 3.92 12.96
N ARG A 596 -1.16 4.67 11.90
CA ARG A 596 0.19 5.16 11.63
C ARG A 596 0.67 6.16 12.68
N LEU A 597 -0.22 7.03 13.16
CA LEU A 597 0.09 7.97 14.22
C LEU A 597 0.40 7.22 15.52
N LEU A 598 -0.44 6.23 15.86
CA LEU A 598 -0.25 5.41 17.04
C LEU A 598 1.09 4.64 17.01
N LEU A 599 1.46 4.06 15.86
CA LEU A 599 2.76 3.43 15.67
C LEU A 599 3.92 4.43 15.80
N ALA A 600 3.78 5.63 15.25
CA ALA A 600 4.80 6.67 15.38
C ALA A 600 4.97 7.15 16.84
N ILE A 601 3.87 7.26 17.60
CA ILE A 601 3.94 7.60 19.03
C ILE A 601 4.65 6.47 19.81
N GLY A 602 4.27 5.22 19.58
CA GLY A 602 4.92 4.08 20.23
C GLY A 602 6.43 4.00 19.92
N SER A 603 6.81 4.18 18.65
CA SER A 603 8.21 4.21 18.20
C SER A 603 8.99 5.36 18.83
N TYR A 604 8.38 6.54 18.89
CA TYR A 604 8.96 7.72 19.53
C TYR A 604 9.23 7.49 21.02
N ILE A 605 8.25 6.99 21.78
CA ILE A 605 8.42 6.69 23.21
C ILE A 605 9.51 5.65 23.39
N TRP A 606 9.53 4.60 22.56
CA TRP A 606 10.53 3.55 22.64
C TRP A 606 11.94 4.09 22.47
N GLU A 607 12.19 4.84 21.41
CA GLU A 607 13.53 5.30 21.06
C GLU A 607 14.00 6.52 21.87
N CYS A 608 13.08 7.38 22.32
CA CYS A 608 13.40 8.67 22.94
C CYS A 608 13.24 8.71 24.46
N ILE A 609 12.34 7.90 25.01
CA ILE A 609 12.01 7.90 26.45
C ILE A 609 12.59 6.64 27.10
N VAL A 610 12.27 5.44 26.60
CA VAL A 610 12.63 4.18 27.28
C VAL A 610 14.15 3.99 27.42
N TRP A 611 14.92 4.34 26.39
CA TRP A 611 16.39 4.21 26.42
C TRP A 611 17.12 5.32 27.19
N CYS A 612 16.41 6.26 27.81
CA CYS A 612 16.98 7.30 28.67
C CYS A 612 16.41 7.16 30.09
N PRO A 613 17.20 6.75 31.10
CA PRO A 613 16.69 6.39 32.42
C PRO A 613 15.98 7.57 33.12
N GLU A 614 16.52 8.79 33.01
CA GLU A 614 15.92 10.00 33.60
C GLU A 614 14.55 10.32 32.98
N ASN A 615 14.38 10.10 31.67
CA ASN A 615 13.12 10.36 30.97
C ASN A 615 12.11 9.26 31.27
N LEU A 616 12.55 8.00 31.31
CA LEU A 616 11.73 6.85 31.68
C LEU A 616 11.17 7.03 33.09
N GLU A 617 12.01 7.40 34.06
CA GLU A 617 11.57 7.66 35.42
C GLU A 617 10.50 8.76 35.46
N LYS A 618 10.72 9.90 34.79
CA LYS A 618 9.71 10.97 34.69
C LYS A 618 8.42 10.48 34.05
N PHE A 619 8.50 9.75 32.94
CA PHE A 619 7.34 9.21 32.24
C PHE A 619 6.51 8.28 33.13
N ILE A 620 7.17 7.47 33.94
CA ILE A 620 6.53 6.59 34.92
C ILE A 620 5.85 7.40 36.03
N HIS A 621 6.51 8.43 36.57
CA HIS A 621 5.92 9.32 37.58
C HIS A 621 4.66 10.04 37.08
N TYR A 622 4.58 10.40 35.79
CA TYR A 622 3.38 10.96 35.18
C TYR A 622 2.26 9.92 34.93
N GLY A 623 2.45 8.65 35.30
CA GLY A 623 1.47 7.59 35.10
C GLY A 623 1.50 6.95 33.71
N GLY A 624 2.60 7.12 32.96
CA GLY A 624 2.73 6.61 31.59
C GLY A 624 2.51 5.10 31.46
N ILE A 625 2.85 4.30 32.48
CA ILE A 625 2.61 2.85 32.49
C ILE A 625 1.12 2.52 32.39
N TYR A 626 0.26 3.18 33.17
CA TYR A 626 -1.19 2.92 33.15
C TYR A 626 -1.77 3.22 31.77
N ILE A 627 -1.37 4.34 31.17
CA ILE A 627 -1.81 4.75 29.83
C ILE A 627 -1.36 3.74 28.75
N ILE A 628 -0.12 3.26 28.83
CA ILE A 628 0.38 2.24 27.88
C ILE A 628 -0.43 0.94 28.01
N LEU A 629 -0.78 0.53 29.22
CA LEU A 629 -1.63 -0.65 29.45
C LEU A 629 -3.06 -0.44 28.93
N ASP A 630 -3.64 0.74 29.13
CA ASP A 630 -4.96 1.09 28.58
C ASP A 630 -4.95 1.07 27.04
N ILE A 631 -3.87 1.53 26.43
CA ILE A 631 -3.67 1.46 24.97
C ILE A 631 -3.57 0.00 24.52
N ILE A 632 -2.80 -0.83 25.21
CA ILE A 632 -2.68 -2.26 24.89
C ILE A 632 -4.05 -2.97 24.97
N GLU A 633 -4.99 -2.51 25.79
CA GLU A 633 -6.34 -3.09 25.84
C GLU A 633 -7.21 -2.72 24.63
N ILE A 634 -7.01 -1.54 24.03
CA ILE A 634 -7.91 -0.96 23.00
C ILE A 634 -7.41 -1.20 21.56
N VAL A 635 -6.11 -1.38 21.39
CA VAL A 635 -5.42 -1.21 20.10
C VAL A 635 -5.59 -2.39 19.13
N PRO A 636 -5.53 -2.17 17.80
CA PRO A 636 -5.49 -3.26 16.83
C PRO A 636 -4.15 -4.00 16.85
N TYR A 637 -4.17 -5.29 16.51
CA TYR A 637 -3.05 -6.23 16.59
C TYR A 637 -1.68 -5.71 16.12
N CYS A 638 -1.57 -5.02 14.98
CA CYS A 638 -0.28 -4.56 14.46
C CYS A 638 0.45 -3.63 15.43
N SER A 639 -0.30 -2.86 16.22
CA SER A 639 0.25 -1.99 17.25
C SER A 639 0.37 -2.71 18.60
N HIS A 640 -0.33 -3.82 18.87
CA HIS A 640 -0.06 -4.68 20.04
C HIS A 640 1.40 -5.14 20.07
N CYS A 641 1.95 -5.60 18.94
CA CYS A 641 3.36 -6.03 18.89
C CYS A 641 4.33 -4.93 19.35
N LEU A 642 4.09 -3.69 18.91
CA LEU A 642 4.94 -2.54 19.24
C LEU A 642 4.80 -2.15 20.72
N PHE A 643 3.57 -1.95 21.21
CA PHE A 643 3.34 -1.50 22.58
C PHE A 643 3.71 -2.55 23.63
N LEU A 644 3.53 -3.85 23.33
CA LEU A 644 3.99 -4.92 24.22
C LEU A 644 5.52 -5.05 24.22
N ALA A 645 6.20 -4.83 23.09
CA ALA A 645 7.65 -4.79 23.06
C ALA A 645 8.20 -3.60 23.87
N LEU A 646 7.64 -2.41 23.64
CA LEU A 646 7.92 -1.21 24.43
C LEU A 646 7.70 -1.44 25.92
N PHE A 647 6.57 -2.05 26.30
CA PHE A 647 6.26 -2.37 27.69
C PHE A 647 7.24 -3.38 28.29
N THR A 648 7.66 -4.40 27.51
CA THR A 648 8.70 -5.36 27.93
C THR A 648 9.99 -4.63 28.29
N ASP A 649 10.47 -3.76 27.42
CA ASP A 649 11.73 -3.03 27.64
C ASP A 649 11.62 -2.01 28.79
N MET A 650 10.45 -1.39 28.99
CA MET A 650 10.21 -0.56 30.18
C MET A 650 10.29 -1.39 31.47
N CYS A 651 9.69 -2.58 31.50
CA CYS A 651 9.75 -3.48 32.66
C CYS A 651 11.14 -4.03 32.93
N ASP A 652 11.98 -4.19 31.90
CA ASP A 652 13.36 -4.64 32.08
C ASP A 652 14.27 -3.51 32.59
N ASN A 653 14.03 -2.28 32.13
CA ASN A 653 14.81 -1.10 32.52
C ASN A 653 14.38 -0.48 33.87
N PHE A 654 13.11 -0.63 34.27
CA PHE A 654 12.57 -0.10 35.52
C PHE A 654 11.65 -1.10 36.22
N PHE A 655 11.69 -1.13 37.55
CA PHE A 655 10.80 -1.99 38.32
C PHE A 655 9.35 -1.50 38.30
N CYS A 656 8.56 -2.02 37.36
CA CYS A 656 7.16 -1.65 37.15
C CYS A 656 6.17 -2.40 38.07
N GLY A 657 6.64 -3.23 39.01
CA GLY A 657 5.81 -4.11 39.84
C GLY A 657 4.60 -3.42 40.52
N PRO A 658 4.78 -2.26 41.18
CA PRO A 658 3.68 -1.51 41.78
C PRO A 658 2.55 -1.19 40.80
N PHE A 659 2.91 -0.67 39.63
CA PHE A 659 1.97 -0.24 38.60
C PHE A 659 1.25 -1.42 37.94
N VAL A 660 1.98 -2.52 37.71
CA VAL A 660 1.42 -3.75 37.15
C VAL A 660 0.42 -4.40 38.10
N CYS A 661 0.75 -4.43 39.40
CA CYS A 661 -0.13 -4.97 40.43
C CYS A 661 -1.45 -4.19 40.50
N THR A 662 -1.38 -2.85 40.47
CA THR A 662 -2.53 -1.96 40.70
C THR A 662 -3.36 -1.69 39.46
N TRP A 663 -2.81 -1.82 38.25
CA TRP A 663 -3.56 -1.54 37.02
C TRP A 663 -4.80 -2.44 36.89
N ARG A 664 -5.89 -1.84 36.41
CA ARG A 664 -7.16 -2.50 36.11
C ARG A 664 -7.66 -2.02 34.77
N GLY A 665 -8.11 -2.96 33.95
CA GLY A 665 -8.67 -2.62 32.64
C GLY A 665 -10.02 -1.92 32.73
N ILE A 666 -10.60 -1.61 31.57
CA ILE A 666 -11.86 -0.86 31.43
C ILE A 666 -13.00 -1.48 32.26
N ASN A 667 -13.03 -2.82 32.35
CA ASN A 667 -14.04 -3.57 33.10
C ASN A 667 -13.79 -3.58 34.62
N LYS A 668 -12.74 -2.91 35.11
CA LYS A 668 -12.26 -2.82 36.51
C LYS A 668 -11.86 -4.15 37.18
N ASN A 669 -12.29 -5.28 36.63
CA ASN A 669 -12.03 -6.62 37.16
C ASN A 669 -10.87 -7.33 36.44
N THR A 670 -10.44 -6.82 35.28
CA THR A 670 -9.33 -7.38 34.50
C THR A 670 -7.99 -6.85 35.01
N GLY A 671 -7.14 -7.73 35.56
CA GLY A 671 -5.74 -7.43 35.87
C GLY A 671 -4.81 -7.71 34.69
N LEU A 672 -3.53 -7.34 34.80
CA LEU A 672 -2.53 -7.53 33.73
C LEU A 672 -2.50 -8.99 33.23
N MET A 673 -2.46 -9.96 34.14
CA MET A 673 -2.36 -11.38 33.78
C MET A 673 -3.56 -11.85 32.94
N SER A 674 -4.76 -11.34 33.20
CA SER A 674 -5.95 -11.64 32.41
C SER A 674 -5.90 -10.95 31.04
N LEU A 675 -5.42 -9.70 30.97
CA LEU A 675 -5.20 -9.00 29.70
C LEU A 675 -4.19 -9.75 28.81
N LEU A 676 -3.04 -10.14 29.35
CA LEU A 676 -2.02 -10.89 28.62
C LEU A 676 -2.55 -12.24 28.15
N ALA A 677 -3.30 -12.95 28.99
CA ALA A 677 -3.93 -14.23 28.62
C ALA A 677 -4.97 -14.05 27.49
N LYS A 678 -5.77 -12.98 27.54
CA LYS A 678 -6.72 -12.64 26.46
C LYS A 678 -6.00 -12.38 25.14
N ILE A 679 -5.00 -11.49 25.13
CA ILE A 679 -4.24 -11.15 23.91
C ILE A 679 -3.53 -12.37 23.34
N TRP A 680 -3.01 -13.25 24.21
CA TRP A 680 -2.42 -14.53 23.79
C TRP A 680 -3.43 -15.38 23.01
N ARG A 681 -4.63 -15.59 23.55
CA ARG A 681 -5.68 -16.40 22.92
C ARG A 681 -6.13 -15.80 21.58
N GLU A 682 -6.29 -14.47 21.50
CA GLU A 682 -6.63 -13.78 20.25
C GLU A 682 -5.58 -14.03 19.15
N GLU A 683 -4.30 -14.00 19.51
CA GLU A 683 -3.20 -14.33 18.61
C GLU A 683 -3.23 -15.81 18.18
N GLU A 684 -3.49 -16.76 19.08
CA GLU A 684 -3.62 -18.18 18.73
C GLU A 684 -4.74 -18.43 17.71
N ILE A 685 -5.87 -17.73 17.85
CA ILE A 685 -7.00 -17.76 16.91
C ILE A 685 -6.57 -17.20 15.55
N ARG A 686 -5.90 -16.04 15.53
CA ARG A 686 -5.44 -15.37 14.30
C ARG A 686 -4.47 -16.24 13.51
N ILE A 687 -3.56 -16.88 14.23
CA ILE A 687 -2.51 -17.75 13.71
C ILE A 687 -3.05 -19.17 13.37
N LYS A 688 -4.33 -19.43 13.70
CA LYS A 688 -5.06 -20.68 13.44
C LYS A 688 -4.37 -21.91 14.03
N ILE A 689 -3.91 -21.80 15.26
CA ILE A 689 -3.37 -22.95 15.99
C ILE A 689 -4.51 -23.95 16.20
N LYS A 690 -4.35 -25.19 15.70
CA LYS A 690 -5.35 -26.24 15.90
C LYS A 690 -5.24 -26.73 17.34
N LYS A 691 -6.33 -26.61 18.11
CA LYS A 691 -6.45 -27.15 19.48
C LYS A 691 -7.09 -28.55 19.51
N ASN A 692 -7.11 -29.27 18.38
CA ASN A 692 -7.70 -30.60 18.35
C ASN A 692 -6.84 -31.57 19.16
N ILE A 693 -7.51 -32.30 20.06
CA ILE A 693 -6.91 -33.21 21.04
C ILE A 693 -6.22 -34.42 20.36
N ASP A 694 -6.62 -34.73 19.12
CA ASP A 694 -6.25 -35.94 18.39
C ASP A 694 -4.90 -35.85 17.63
N ASP A 695 -4.39 -34.64 17.36
CA ASP A 695 -3.09 -34.47 16.66
C ASP A 695 -1.99 -34.04 17.66
N GLU A 696 -1.20 -35.00 18.14
CA GLU A 696 -0.12 -34.77 19.12
C GLU A 696 1.00 -33.84 18.61
N GLU A 697 1.16 -33.71 17.29
CA GLU A 697 2.26 -32.94 16.67
C GLU A 697 1.95 -31.44 16.48
N LEU A 698 0.69 -31.01 16.65
CA LEU A 698 0.17 -29.73 16.14
C LEU A 698 0.02 -28.62 17.18
N ILE A 699 0.41 -28.87 18.42
CA ILE A 699 -0.27 -28.22 19.56
C ILE A 699 0.12 -26.75 19.77
N HIS A 700 1.24 -26.30 19.22
CA HIS A 700 1.69 -24.91 19.38
C HIS A 700 2.35 -24.29 18.14
N MET A 701 2.40 -25.04 17.03
CA MET A 701 2.89 -24.52 15.74
C MET A 701 1.77 -23.78 15.03
N ASN A 702 2.13 -22.69 14.35
CA ASN A 702 1.20 -22.06 13.44
C ASN A 702 1.05 -22.87 12.14
N GLN A 703 -0.08 -22.74 11.43
CA GLN A 703 -0.32 -23.52 10.20
C GLN A 703 0.77 -23.30 9.13
N LYS A 704 1.26 -22.07 9.00
CA LYS A 704 2.30 -21.70 8.04
C LYS A 704 3.66 -22.29 8.44
N GLN A 705 4.04 -22.18 9.71
CA GLN A 705 5.24 -22.74 10.30
C GLN A 705 5.21 -24.25 10.12
N TRP A 706 4.11 -24.92 10.46
CA TRP A 706 3.98 -26.36 10.26
C TRP A 706 4.19 -26.76 8.80
N PHE A 707 3.54 -26.05 7.87
CA PHE A 707 3.76 -26.28 6.44
C PHE A 707 5.23 -26.06 6.04
N ASP A 708 5.83 -24.97 6.52
CA ASP A 708 7.21 -24.60 6.21
C ASP A 708 8.22 -25.61 6.80
N SER A 709 8.02 -26.06 8.05
CA SER A 709 8.91 -26.99 8.75
C SER A 709 8.90 -28.41 8.15
N TYR A 710 7.75 -28.87 7.64
CA TYR A 710 7.61 -30.25 7.16
C TYR A 710 7.60 -30.40 5.63
N TYR A 711 7.01 -29.46 4.91
CA TYR A 711 6.74 -29.60 3.46
C TYR A 711 7.61 -28.68 2.60
N THR A 712 8.12 -27.57 3.15
CA THR A 712 9.04 -26.71 2.40
C THR A 712 10.49 -27.13 2.60
N ARG A 713 11.32 -26.84 1.58
CA ARG A 713 12.75 -27.07 1.67
C ARG A 713 13.36 -26.03 2.61
N LEU A 714 13.91 -26.48 3.73
CA LEU A 714 14.53 -25.62 4.72
C LEU A 714 15.86 -25.05 4.21
N ALA A 715 16.12 -23.77 4.49
CA ALA A 715 17.37 -23.09 4.15
C ALA A 715 18.29 -22.98 5.37
N LYS A 716 19.61 -22.92 5.12
CA LYS A 716 20.64 -22.85 6.19
C LYS A 716 20.51 -21.63 7.10
N ASP A 717 20.01 -20.52 6.56
CA ASP A 717 20.00 -19.22 7.26
C ASP A 717 18.62 -18.87 7.85
N SER A 718 17.65 -19.79 7.82
CA SER A 718 16.28 -19.49 8.24
C SER A 718 15.61 -20.65 8.97
N SER A 719 15.12 -20.40 10.17
CA SER A 719 14.24 -21.30 10.92
C SER A 719 12.81 -20.75 10.94
N PRO A 720 11.82 -21.50 10.43
CA PRO A 720 10.41 -21.11 10.53
C PRO A 720 9.96 -20.79 11.97
N ALA A 721 10.42 -21.55 12.97
CA ALA A 721 10.11 -21.31 14.38
C ALA A 721 10.64 -19.95 14.88
N ILE A 722 11.86 -19.55 14.50
CA ILE A 722 12.45 -18.26 14.89
C ILE A 722 11.72 -17.10 14.19
N ILE A 723 11.39 -17.25 12.90
CA ILE A 723 10.66 -16.24 12.14
C ILE A 723 9.29 -15.96 12.77
N ASP A 724 8.57 -17.00 13.22
CA ASP A 724 7.31 -16.86 13.96
C ASP A 724 7.51 -16.12 15.29
N MET A 725 8.59 -16.39 16.02
CA MET A 725 8.87 -15.77 17.32
C MET A 725 9.13 -14.26 17.22
N ILE A 726 9.88 -13.80 16.20
CA ILE A 726 10.24 -12.39 16.03
C ILE A 726 8.99 -11.52 15.83
N GLY A 727 8.06 -11.98 14.99
CA GLY A 727 6.85 -11.22 14.63
C GLY A 727 5.66 -11.38 15.58
N SER A 728 5.65 -12.40 16.43
CA SER A 728 4.48 -12.71 17.27
C SER A 728 4.43 -11.89 18.56
N VAL A 729 3.22 -11.61 19.03
CA VAL A 729 2.93 -11.04 20.35
C VAL A 729 3.30 -12.01 21.48
N ARG A 730 3.22 -13.33 21.22
CA ARG A 730 3.47 -14.39 22.21
C ARG A 730 4.85 -14.28 22.86
N SER A 731 5.89 -13.97 22.08
CA SER A 731 7.24 -13.81 22.62
C SER A 731 7.37 -12.64 23.60
N LYS A 732 6.62 -11.54 23.37
CA LYS A 732 6.61 -10.35 24.23
C LYS A 732 5.84 -10.62 25.52
N ILE A 733 4.71 -11.32 25.43
CA ILE A 733 3.95 -11.74 26.61
C ILE A 733 4.80 -12.66 27.51
N TYR A 734 5.50 -13.63 26.90
CA TYR A 734 6.39 -14.52 27.64
C TYR A 734 7.51 -13.75 28.35
N SER A 735 8.16 -12.79 27.70
CA SER A 735 9.22 -11.98 28.33
C SER A 735 8.69 -11.16 29.50
N ILE A 736 7.52 -10.51 29.36
CA ILE A 736 6.89 -9.77 30.47
C ILE A 736 6.64 -10.71 31.65
N TYR A 737 6.08 -11.89 31.40
CA TYR A 737 5.83 -12.89 32.45
C TYR A 737 7.12 -13.30 33.17
N LYS A 738 8.21 -13.52 32.42
CA LYS A 738 9.52 -13.87 33.00
C LYS A 738 10.18 -12.74 33.77
N ILE A 739 9.99 -11.49 33.35
CA ILE A 739 10.48 -10.33 34.11
C ILE A 739 9.74 -10.24 35.46
N ILE A 740 8.42 -10.45 35.47
CA ILE A 740 7.63 -10.48 36.72
C ILE A 740 8.08 -11.65 37.62
N GLU A 741 8.36 -12.82 37.05
CA GLU A 741 8.87 -13.98 37.78
C GLU A 741 10.27 -13.75 38.36
N ARG A 742 11.15 -13.06 37.62
CA ARG A 742 12.49 -12.66 38.09
C ARG A 742 12.40 -11.77 39.32
N ASP A 743 11.49 -10.79 39.30
CA ASP A 743 11.29 -9.82 40.38
C ASP A 743 10.15 -10.21 41.33
N ASN A 744 9.83 -11.50 41.43
CA ASN A 744 8.63 -12.01 42.11
C ASN A 744 8.57 -11.60 43.59
N GLU A 745 9.69 -11.61 44.31
CA GLU A 745 9.71 -11.18 45.72
C GLU A 745 9.25 -9.72 45.88
N ARG A 746 9.81 -8.81 45.06
CA ARG A 746 9.44 -7.39 45.07
C ARG A 746 8.01 -7.18 44.58
N TYR A 747 7.58 -7.97 43.61
CA TYR A 747 6.21 -7.96 43.09
C TYR A 747 5.19 -8.37 44.17
N LEU A 748 5.47 -9.43 44.93
CA LEU A 748 4.65 -9.88 46.05
C LEU A 748 4.61 -8.83 47.16
N MET A 749 5.75 -8.25 47.53
CA MET A 749 5.80 -7.13 48.49
C MET A 749 4.91 -5.96 48.06
N ALA A 750 4.95 -5.58 46.77
CA ALA A 750 4.08 -4.54 46.24
C ALA A 750 2.60 -4.94 46.32
N LYS A 751 2.26 -6.18 45.94
CA LYS A 751 0.88 -6.69 45.99
C LYS A 751 0.30 -6.67 47.41
N GLU A 752 1.11 -7.07 48.40
CA GLU A 752 0.76 -7.02 49.82
C GLU A 752 0.62 -5.58 50.33
N HIS A 753 1.57 -4.71 49.99
CA HIS A 753 1.56 -3.29 50.36
C HIS A 753 0.28 -2.58 49.87
N TYR A 754 -0.12 -2.81 48.63
CA TYR A 754 -1.35 -2.22 48.06
C TYR A 754 -2.64 -2.96 48.45
N LYS A 755 -2.56 -3.99 49.30
CA LYS A 755 -3.71 -4.79 49.79
C LYS A 755 -4.66 -5.16 48.66
N ILE A 756 -4.11 -5.70 47.58
CA ILE A 756 -4.90 -6.03 46.40
C ILE A 756 -5.73 -7.28 46.68
N LEU A 757 -6.99 -7.05 47.08
CA LEU A 757 -8.00 -8.06 47.41
C LEU A 757 -8.72 -8.57 46.14
N ASN A 758 -8.00 -8.86 45.05
CA ASN A 758 -8.62 -9.29 43.80
C ASN A 758 -8.65 -10.82 43.65
N ASP A 759 -9.81 -11.26 43.15
CA ASP A 759 -10.24 -12.61 42.80
C ASP A 759 -9.20 -13.45 42.06
N ASP A 760 -9.30 -14.76 42.30
CA ASP A 760 -8.59 -15.79 41.57
C ASP A 760 -8.73 -15.61 40.04
N LEU A 761 -7.61 -15.73 39.32
CA LEU A 761 -7.58 -15.77 37.86
C LEU A 761 -8.63 -16.75 37.31
N SER A 762 -9.32 -16.35 36.25
CA SER A 762 -10.29 -17.21 35.57
C SER A 762 -9.67 -18.53 35.12
N LEU A 763 -10.49 -19.59 34.98
CA LEU A 763 -10.02 -20.93 34.59
C LEU A 763 -9.23 -20.90 33.28
N GLU A 764 -9.75 -20.18 32.30
CA GLU A 764 -9.15 -20.01 30.99
C GLU A 764 -7.81 -19.25 31.08
N ASP A 765 -7.72 -18.24 31.96
CA ASP A 765 -6.50 -17.49 32.17
C ASP A 765 -5.43 -18.34 32.87
N LYS A 766 -5.80 -19.13 33.90
CA LYS A 766 -4.89 -20.08 34.57
C LYS A 766 -4.28 -21.08 33.57
N ILE A 767 -5.11 -21.64 32.68
CA ILE A 767 -4.67 -22.55 31.61
C ILE A 767 -3.73 -21.84 30.62
N THR A 768 -4.10 -20.63 30.21
CA THR A 768 -3.30 -19.85 29.25
C THR A 768 -1.94 -19.47 29.84
N ILE A 769 -1.88 -19.05 31.11
CA ILE A 769 -0.62 -18.70 31.80
C ILE A 769 0.30 -19.92 31.96
N SER A 770 -0.27 -21.10 32.27
CA SER A 770 0.48 -22.36 32.27
C SER A 770 1.13 -22.64 30.91
N THR A 771 0.41 -22.34 29.82
CA THR A 771 0.89 -22.47 28.44
C THR A 771 1.98 -21.44 28.12
N ILE A 772 1.80 -20.19 28.57
CA ILE A 772 2.80 -19.11 28.42
C ILE A 772 4.12 -19.54 29.07
N ASN A 773 4.11 -20.07 30.29
CA ASN A 773 5.33 -20.48 31.00
C ASN A 773 6.17 -21.51 30.20
N MET A 774 5.51 -22.39 29.45
CA MET A 774 6.19 -23.42 28.65
C MET A 774 6.55 -22.97 27.23
N TYR A 775 6.15 -21.77 26.81
CA TYR A 775 6.29 -21.29 25.43
C TYR A 775 7.73 -21.37 24.88
N PHE A 776 8.71 -20.86 25.61
CA PHE A 776 10.09 -20.83 25.13
C PHE A 776 10.69 -22.24 25.02
N ALA A 777 10.42 -23.11 25.99
CA ALA A 777 10.86 -24.51 25.95
C ALA A 777 10.26 -25.25 24.74
N LEU A 778 8.97 -25.03 24.46
CA LEU A 778 8.29 -25.59 23.29
C LEU A 778 8.88 -25.03 21.98
N LYS A 779 9.11 -23.72 21.89
CA LYS A 779 9.72 -23.08 20.72
C LYS A 779 11.13 -23.57 20.45
N LEU A 780 11.94 -23.75 21.48
CA LEU A 780 13.27 -24.34 21.36
C LEU A 780 13.18 -25.75 20.80
N GLY A 781 12.25 -26.57 21.29
CA GLY A 781 12.01 -27.91 20.76
C GLY A 781 11.59 -27.93 19.28
N GLN A 782 10.77 -26.96 18.85
CA GLN A 782 10.40 -26.81 17.42
C GLN A 782 11.62 -26.54 16.53
N VAL A 783 12.57 -25.71 16.98
CA VAL A 783 13.83 -25.46 16.24
C VAL A 783 14.65 -26.76 16.10
N TRP A 784 14.71 -27.59 17.15
CA TRP A 784 15.40 -28.88 17.07
C TRP A 784 14.76 -29.87 16.10
N VAL A 785 13.43 -29.87 16.01
CA VAL A 785 12.69 -30.64 14.98
C VAL A 785 13.04 -30.14 13.57
N GLU A 786 13.10 -28.82 13.36
CA GLU A 786 13.49 -28.21 12.08
C GLU A 786 14.93 -28.57 11.70
N ILE A 787 15.87 -28.61 12.66
CA ILE A 787 17.25 -29.05 12.43
C ILE A 787 17.29 -30.52 11.99
N ALA A 788 16.55 -31.40 12.69
CA ALA A 788 16.46 -32.81 12.31
C ALA A 788 15.91 -32.99 10.89
N LYS A 789 14.84 -32.27 10.54
CA LYS A 789 14.22 -32.26 9.21
C LYS A 789 15.14 -31.69 8.14
N PHE A 790 15.92 -30.65 8.46
CA PHE A 790 16.90 -30.07 7.55
C PHE A 790 17.99 -31.08 7.16
N PHE A 791 18.52 -31.85 8.12
CA PHE A 791 19.49 -32.90 7.84
C PHE A 791 18.89 -34.02 6.98
N GLU A 792 17.66 -34.44 7.27
CA GLU A 792 16.90 -35.41 6.48
C GLU A 792 16.72 -34.95 5.01
N GLN A 793 16.24 -33.72 4.80
CA GLN A 793 16.04 -33.14 3.48
C GLN A 793 17.35 -32.91 2.70
N SER A 794 18.45 -32.63 3.42
CA SER A 794 19.77 -32.40 2.83
C SER A 794 20.54 -33.69 2.54
N GLY A 795 20.03 -34.86 2.96
CA GLY A 795 20.72 -36.13 2.84
C GLY A 795 22.00 -36.24 3.68
N ILE A 796 22.09 -35.46 4.76
CA ILE A 796 23.25 -35.43 5.65
C ILE A 796 22.95 -36.32 6.86
N THR A 797 23.79 -37.32 7.09
CA THR A 797 23.72 -38.16 8.29
C THR A 797 24.57 -37.55 9.40
N PRO A 798 24.00 -37.15 10.54
CA PRO A 798 24.77 -36.65 11.67
C PRO A 798 25.65 -37.79 12.24
N LEU A 799 26.80 -37.43 12.82
CA LEU A 799 27.65 -38.40 13.53
C LEU A 799 26.86 -39.05 14.68
N GLY A 800 27.22 -40.28 15.07
CA GLY A 800 26.41 -41.08 16.01
C GLY A 800 26.03 -40.36 17.32
N MET A 801 26.97 -39.60 17.91
CA MET A 801 26.72 -38.80 19.12
C MET A 801 25.79 -37.61 18.85
N ASP A 802 25.98 -36.90 17.72
CA ASP A 802 25.15 -35.74 17.35
C ASP A 802 23.73 -36.17 16.98
N GLY A 803 23.59 -37.30 16.28
CA GLY A 803 22.31 -37.91 15.96
C GLY A 803 21.54 -38.34 17.22
N GLN A 804 22.22 -38.95 18.20
CA GLN A 804 21.64 -39.26 19.50
C GLN A 804 21.21 -38.00 20.26
N ALA A 805 22.03 -36.93 20.24
CA ALA A 805 21.69 -35.67 20.88
C ALA A 805 20.42 -35.04 20.26
N ILE A 806 20.35 -34.98 18.92
CA ILE A 806 19.17 -34.47 18.20
C ILE A 806 17.93 -35.31 18.57
N PHE A 807 18.04 -36.64 18.53
CA PHE A 807 16.95 -37.54 18.89
C PHE A 807 16.45 -37.31 20.32
N LEU A 808 17.35 -37.25 21.30
CA LEU A 808 16.99 -37.04 22.71
C LEU A 808 16.30 -35.69 22.93
N ILE A 809 16.77 -34.63 22.27
CA ILE A 809 16.16 -33.30 22.40
C ILE A 809 14.78 -33.26 21.73
N THR A 810 14.63 -33.89 20.57
CA THR A 810 13.32 -34.05 19.90
C THR A 810 12.35 -34.86 20.76
N GLN A 811 12.80 -35.95 21.37
CA GLN A 811 11.98 -36.75 22.30
C GLN A 811 11.55 -35.92 23.52
N ARG A 812 12.46 -35.13 24.09
CA ARG A 812 12.18 -34.22 25.21
C ARG A 812 11.13 -33.17 24.85
N TYR A 813 11.11 -32.67 23.62
CA TYR A 813 10.08 -31.77 23.14
C TYR A 813 8.68 -32.41 23.14
N TYR A 814 8.56 -33.66 22.67
CA TYR A 814 7.29 -34.39 22.72
C TYR A 814 6.83 -34.62 24.17
N MET A 815 7.74 -35.03 25.07
CA MET A 815 7.42 -35.18 26.49
C MET A 815 6.95 -33.87 27.15
N TRP A 816 7.55 -32.73 26.80
CA TRP A 816 7.09 -31.42 27.29
C TRP A 816 5.68 -31.08 26.82
N THR A 817 5.35 -31.46 25.59
CA THR A 817 4.02 -31.24 25.02
C THR A 817 2.96 -32.09 25.74
N GLU A 818 3.28 -33.35 26.05
CA GLU A 818 2.43 -34.23 26.86
C GLU A 818 2.26 -33.69 28.28
N MET A 819 3.35 -33.32 28.96
CA MET A 819 3.32 -32.72 30.29
C MET A 819 2.49 -31.42 30.34
N THR A 820 2.52 -30.60 29.28
CA THR A 820 1.65 -29.42 29.19
C THR A 820 0.18 -29.79 29.12
N LYS A 821 -0.21 -30.80 28.33
CA LYS A 821 -1.59 -31.30 28.29
C LYS A 821 -2.02 -31.80 29.66
N GLU A 822 -1.21 -32.62 30.31
CA GLU A 822 -1.51 -33.15 31.65
C GLU A 822 -1.66 -32.04 32.69
N ARG A 823 -0.83 -30.99 32.62
CA ARG A 823 -0.99 -29.81 33.49
C ARG A 823 -2.32 -29.10 33.23
N GLN A 824 -2.71 -28.91 31.97
CA GLN A 824 -3.99 -28.28 31.64
C GLN A 824 -5.17 -29.12 32.15
N ILE A 825 -5.13 -30.45 31.98
CA ILE A 825 -6.15 -31.38 32.49
C ILE A 825 -6.21 -31.34 34.01
N ARG A 826 -5.06 -31.33 34.70
CA ARG A 826 -5.01 -31.21 36.17
C ARG A 826 -5.59 -29.90 36.68
N ILE A 827 -5.36 -28.78 35.98
CA ILE A 827 -5.97 -27.50 36.33
C ILE A 827 -7.50 -27.63 36.22
N LEU A 828 -8.03 -28.16 35.12
CA LEU A 828 -9.47 -28.41 34.95
C LEU A 828 -10.04 -29.27 36.09
N GLN A 829 -9.40 -30.40 36.39
CA GLN A 829 -9.84 -31.30 37.48
C GLN A 829 -9.77 -30.66 38.87
N SER A 830 -8.79 -29.80 39.13
CA SER A 830 -8.69 -29.09 40.41
C SER A 830 -9.84 -28.10 40.63
N LEU A 831 -10.42 -27.60 39.54
CA LEU A 831 -11.50 -26.64 39.55
C LEU A 831 -12.86 -27.32 39.69
N ASP A 832 -13.08 -28.47 39.07
CA ASP A 832 -14.27 -29.29 39.33
C ASP A 832 -14.34 -29.62 40.83
N LYS A 833 -13.20 -29.95 41.44
CA LYS A 833 -13.10 -30.15 42.89
C LYS A 833 -13.40 -28.88 43.70
N GLN A 834 -12.96 -27.70 43.25
CA GLN A 834 -13.26 -26.44 43.93
C GLN A 834 -14.75 -26.09 43.83
N LYS A 835 -15.36 -26.25 42.66
CA LYS A 835 -16.81 -26.08 42.49
C LYS A 835 -17.61 -27.04 43.37
N ASP A 836 -17.19 -28.31 43.44
CA ASP A 836 -17.81 -29.29 44.33
C ASP A 836 -17.69 -28.88 45.80
N ILE A 837 -16.59 -28.23 46.20
CA ILE A 837 -16.39 -27.71 47.56
C ILE A 837 -17.29 -26.50 47.80
N GLU A 838 -17.32 -25.53 46.88
CA GLU A 838 -18.17 -24.33 46.97
C GLU A 838 -19.65 -24.71 47.03
N GLU A 839 -20.09 -25.64 46.19
CA GLU A 839 -21.45 -26.17 46.19
C GLU A 839 -21.78 -26.88 47.52
N LYS A 840 -20.85 -27.68 48.07
CA LYS A 840 -21.02 -28.29 49.40
C LYS A 840 -21.08 -27.25 50.51
N ASP A 841 -20.28 -26.20 50.43
CA ASP A 841 -20.28 -25.10 51.40
C ASP A 841 -21.60 -24.30 51.33
N GLU A 842 -22.14 -24.07 50.13
CA GLU A 842 -23.47 -23.48 49.97
C GLU A 842 -24.56 -24.39 50.53
N TYR A 843 -24.53 -25.69 50.24
CA TYR A 843 -25.46 -26.64 50.85
C TYR A 843 -25.33 -26.68 52.37
N ALA A 844 -24.11 -26.58 52.91
CA ALA A 844 -23.87 -26.48 54.34
C ALA A 844 -24.44 -25.18 54.92
N ARG A 845 -24.32 -24.04 54.23
CA ARG A 845 -24.95 -22.77 54.64
C ARG A 845 -26.47 -22.88 54.66
N ILE A 846 -27.08 -23.45 53.61
CA ILE A 846 -28.53 -23.68 53.52
C ILE A 846 -29.01 -24.64 54.62
N ARG A 847 -28.21 -25.67 54.93
CA ARG A 847 -28.50 -26.60 56.03
C ARG A 847 -28.42 -25.88 57.38
N ASN A 848 -27.38 -25.10 57.61
CA ASN A 848 -27.16 -24.40 58.87
C ASN A 848 -28.22 -23.30 59.12
N SER A 849 -28.67 -22.61 58.07
CA SER A 849 -29.77 -21.64 58.22
C SER A 849 -31.09 -22.31 58.60
N LYS A 850 -31.36 -23.53 58.10
CA LYS A 850 -32.51 -24.34 58.53
C LYS A 850 -32.33 -25.03 59.87
N LEU A 851 -31.09 -25.26 60.30
CA LEU A 851 -30.78 -25.90 61.58
C LEU A 851 -31.22 -25.04 62.75
N ILE A 852 -31.03 -23.73 62.66
CA ILE A 852 -31.47 -22.79 63.71
C ILE A 852 -32.98 -22.90 63.92
N ILE A 853 -33.75 -22.79 62.82
CA ILE A 853 -35.22 -22.95 62.86
C ILE A 853 -35.63 -24.32 63.42
N ALA A 854 -34.91 -25.38 63.07
CA ALA A 854 -35.20 -26.72 63.57
C ALA A 854 -34.86 -26.89 65.07
N LEU A 855 -33.81 -26.23 65.56
CA LEU A 855 -33.44 -26.22 66.98
C LEU A 855 -34.45 -25.41 67.79
N ASP A 856 -34.88 -24.24 67.31
CA ASP A 856 -35.90 -23.42 67.97
C ASP A 856 -37.24 -24.18 68.07
N ALA A 857 -37.67 -24.86 66.99
CA ALA A 857 -38.85 -25.71 67.01
C ALA A 857 -38.70 -26.92 67.97
N PHE A 858 -37.48 -27.42 68.14
CA PHE A 858 -37.21 -28.51 69.10
C PHE A 858 -37.28 -28.01 70.54
N ASP A 859 -36.81 -26.80 70.82
CA ASP A 859 -36.91 -26.16 72.13
C ASP A 859 -38.36 -25.83 72.48
N GLU A 860 -39.18 -25.39 71.51
CA GLU A 860 -40.64 -25.25 71.69
C GLU A 860 -41.31 -26.60 71.99
N LEU A 861 -40.98 -27.66 71.25
CA LEU A 861 -41.50 -29.00 71.50
C LEU A 861 -41.06 -29.51 72.88
N ASP A 862 -39.80 -29.33 73.27
CA ASP A 862 -39.32 -29.73 74.59
C ASP A 862 -40.01 -28.93 75.71
N TYR A 863 -40.26 -27.64 75.50
CA TYR A 863 -41.08 -26.83 76.40
C TYR A 863 -42.50 -27.39 76.55
N ILE A 864 -43.17 -27.73 75.44
CA ILE A 864 -44.50 -28.36 75.44
C ILE A 864 -44.44 -29.71 76.17
N TYR A 865 -43.42 -30.53 75.89
CA TYR A 865 -43.23 -31.83 76.54
C TYR A 865 -42.99 -31.72 78.05
N ARG A 866 -42.26 -30.69 78.50
CA ARG A 866 -41.98 -30.40 79.91
C ARG A 866 -43.21 -29.90 80.68
N THR A 867 -44.15 -29.25 80.01
CA THR A 867 -45.30 -28.59 80.66
C THR A 867 -46.61 -29.39 80.55
N THR A 868 -46.83 -30.13 79.48
CA THR A 868 -48.15 -30.75 79.18
C THR A 868 -48.20 -32.27 79.35
N LYS A 869 -47.09 -32.99 79.10
CA LYS A 869 -47.11 -34.47 79.02
C LYS A 869 -46.70 -35.12 80.36
N ARG A 870 -47.69 -35.58 81.13
CA ARG A 870 -47.49 -36.19 82.48
C ARG A 870 -46.46 -37.32 82.54
N SER A 871 -46.44 -38.20 81.54
CA SER A 871 -45.48 -39.32 81.50
C SER A 871 -44.04 -38.84 81.38
N ASN A 872 -43.79 -37.74 80.67
CA ASN A 872 -42.45 -37.20 80.47
C ASN A 872 -41.95 -36.44 81.71
N MET A 873 -42.84 -35.69 82.38
CA MET A 873 -42.53 -35.03 83.65
C MET A 873 -42.13 -36.04 84.74
N LEU A 874 -42.81 -37.19 84.81
CA LEU A 874 -42.46 -38.26 85.75
C LEU A 874 -41.10 -38.89 85.42
N LYS A 875 -40.82 -39.11 84.13
CA LYS A 875 -39.53 -39.65 83.67
C LYS A 875 -38.38 -38.69 83.98
N LYS A 876 -38.56 -37.38 83.72
CA LYS A 876 -37.58 -36.34 84.05
C LYS A 876 -37.38 -36.16 85.54
N LYS A 877 -38.45 -36.27 86.36
CA LYS A 877 -38.34 -36.30 87.82
C LYS A 877 -37.52 -37.50 88.30
N HIS A 878 -37.71 -38.67 87.71
CA HIS A 878 -36.88 -39.85 88.02
C HIS A 878 -35.42 -39.69 87.57
N GLU A 879 -35.16 -39.11 86.40
CA GLU A 879 -33.81 -38.77 85.94
C GLU A 879 -33.14 -37.75 86.87
N GLN A 880 -33.87 -36.72 87.30
CA GLN A 880 -33.38 -35.72 88.25
C GLN A 880 -33.06 -36.35 89.61
N ILE A 881 -33.93 -37.23 90.14
CA ILE A 881 -33.65 -37.98 91.38
C ILE A 881 -32.40 -38.85 91.19
N LYS A 882 -32.23 -39.51 90.03
CA LYS A 882 -31.02 -40.29 89.75
C LYS A 882 -29.77 -39.40 89.68
N GLN A 883 -29.83 -38.24 89.05
CA GLN A 883 -28.69 -37.31 88.96
C GLN A 883 -28.34 -36.71 90.32
N VAL A 884 -29.33 -36.32 91.12
CA VAL A 884 -29.13 -35.88 92.50
C VAL A 884 -28.50 -37.01 93.31
N ASN A 885 -29.01 -38.23 93.21
CA ASN A 885 -28.42 -39.39 93.90
C ASN A 885 -27.01 -39.73 93.41
N LEU A 886 -26.68 -39.50 92.13
CA LEU A 886 -25.34 -39.67 91.59
C LEU A 886 -24.38 -38.57 92.08
N ALA A 887 -24.84 -37.32 92.15
CA ALA A 887 -24.06 -36.21 92.70
C ALA A 887 -23.87 -36.32 94.23
N LEU A 888 -24.77 -37.03 94.91
CA LEU A 888 -24.69 -37.34 96.34
C LEU A 888 -23.89 -38.62 96.64
N LYS A 889 -23.40 -39.36 95.62
CA LYS A 889 -22.45 -40.46 95.83
C LYS A 889 -21.05 -39.89 96.03
N PHE A 890 -20.42 -40.25 97.14
CA PHE A 890 -19.01 -39.96 97.37
C PHE A 890 -18.11 -40.79 96.44
N PRO A 891 -16.89 -40.33 96.11
CA PRO A 891 -15.88 -41.17 95.45
C PRO A 891 -15.59 -42.41 96.30
N ASP A 892 -15.33 -43.56 95.68
CA ASP A 892 -15.18 -44.86 96.35
C ASP A 892 -14.01 -44.95 97.37
N ASP A 893 -13.19 -43.89 97.52
CA ASP A 893 -11.99 -43.82 98.37
C ASP A 893 -12.09 -42.82 99.56
N SER A 894 -13.29 -42.38 99.96
CA SER A 894 -13.43 -41.45 101.10
C SER A 894 -14.22 -42.03 102.29
N ASP A 895 -13.64 -41.95 103.49
CA ASP A 895 -14.25 -42.36 104.76
C ASP A 895 -15.53 -41.56 105.09
N ASP A 896 -16.63 -42.28 105.31
CA ASP A 896 -17.96 -41.74 105.68
C ASP A 896 -17.94 -40.81 106.92
N ALA A 897 -16.88 -40.87 107.75
CA ALA A 897 -16.75 -40.09 108.98
C ALA A 897 -16.30 -38.63 108.78
N HIS A 898 -15.84 -38.23 107.59
CA HIS A 898 -15.39 -36.85 107.30
C HIS A 898 -16.21 -36.14 106.22
N CYS A 899 -17.31 -36.73 105.77
CA CYS A 899 -18.19 -36.15 104.77
C CYS A 899 -19.47 -35.60 105.42
N HIS A 900 -19.57 -34.27 105.55
CA HIS A 900 -20.81 -33.64 106.00
C HIS A 900 -21.85 -33.59 104.88
N ARG A 901 -22.93 -34.37 105.00
CA ARG A 901 -24.13 -34.20 104.17
C ARG A 901 -24.83 -32.90 104.56
N THR A 902 -24.83 -31.91 103.68
CA THR A 902 -25.59 -30.65 103.84
C THR A 902 -27.02 -30.71 103.30
N PHE A 903 -27.47 -31.87 102.82
CA PHE A 903 -28.78 -32.05 102.19
C PHE A 903 -29.64 -33.06 102.96
N GLN A 904 -30.92 -32.71 103.18
CA GLN A 904 -31.91 -33.49 103.94
C GLN A 904 -32.42 -34.69 103.11
N ASP A 905 -32.64 -35.88 103.72
CA ASP A 905 -32.98 -37.13 103.01
C ASP A 905 -34.32 -37.14 102.21
N LYS A 906 -35.12 -36.06 102.29
CA LYS A 906 -36.34 -35.88 101.51
C LYS A 906 -36.41 -34.48 100.92
N ILE A 907 -35.71 -34.28 99.81
CA ILE A 907 -35.79 -33.04 99.03
C ILE A 907 -36.95 -33.15 98.03
N MET A 908 -38.05 -32.42 98.29
CA MET A 908 -39.06 -32.08 97.28
C MET A 908 -38.68 -30.75 96.64
N VAL A 909 -37.86 -30.77 95.59
CA VAL A 909 -37.57 -29.57 94.80
C VAL A 909 -38.31 -29.67 93.46
N THR A 910 -39.18 -28.70 93.22
CA THR A 910 -39.82 -28.45 91.93
C THR A 910 -39.09 -27.32 91.22
N ALA A 911 -38.61 -27.58 90.00
CA ALA A 911 -37.91 -26.61 89.16
C ALA A 911 -38.90 -25.75 88.33
N ILE A 912 -39.91 -25.16 88.97
CA ILE A 912 -40.81 -24.20 88.31
C ILE A 912 -40.67 -22.87 89.07
N PHE A 913 -40.16 -21.86 88.37
CA PHE A 913 -39.97 -20.52 88.91
C PHE A 913 -41.35 -19.90 89.28
N ASN A 914 -41.47 -19.34 90.50
CA ASN A 914 -42.65 -18.61 91.01
C ASN A 914 -43.95 -19.39 91.33
N GLN A 915 -43.89 -20.65 91.79
CA GLN A 915 -45.01 -21.24 92.54
C GLN A 915 -44.56 -21.77 93.91
N HIS A 916 -44.99 -21.11 94.98
CA HIS A 916 -44.93 -21.66 96.34
C HIS A 916 -46.25 -22.38 96.64
N GLN A 917 -46.23 -23.72 96.68
CA GLN A 917 -47.31 -24.47 97.34
C GLN A 917 -47.00 -24.61 98.82
N ILE A 918 -47.79 -23.92 99.65
CA ILE A 918 -47.81 -24.15 101.10
C ILE A 918 -48.76 -25.33 101.33
N ILE A 919 -48.21 -26.47 101.76
CA ILE A 919 -49.00 -27.59 102.26
C ILE A 919 -49.04 -27.45 103.78
N SER A 920 -50.12 -26.89 104.32
CA SER A 920 -50.42 -26.93 105.75
C SER A 920 -51.16 -28.24 106.08
N SER A 921 -50.49 -29.13 106.78
CA SER A 921 -51.10 -30.32 107.37
C SER A 921 -51.67 -30.00 108.75
N GLY A 922 -52.99 -30.06 108.91
CA GLY A 922 -53.63 -30.27 110.22
C GLY A 922 -54.98 -29.59 110.45
N LEU A 923 -56.07 -30.39 110.37
CA LEU A 923 -57.30 -30.39 111.21
C LEU A 923 -58.17 -29.09 111.21
N LYS A 924 -59.50 -29.08 111.02
CA LYS A 924 -60.63 -29.95 111.42
C LYS A 924 -61.89 -29.51 110.64
N LEU A 925 -62.95 -30.35 110.70
CA LEU A 925 -64.30 -30.06 110.22
C LEU A 925 -64.84 -28.73 110.77
N ASP A 926 -65.55 -27.96 109.93
CA ASP A 926 -66.97 -27.66 110.16
C ASP A 926 -67.67 -27.02 108.97
N THR A 927 -68.98 -27.21 109.01
CA THR A 927 -70.02 -27.06 107.99
C THR A 927 -70.44 -25.62 107.68
N ASN A 928 -71.06 -25.49 106.50
CA ASN A 928 -72.14 -24.57 106.13
C ASN A 928 -71.84 -23.27 105.34
N LEU A 929 -72.43 -23.29 104.13
CA LEU A 929 -73.33 -22.29 103.55
C LEU A 929 -72.75 -20.98 103.02
N SER A 930 -72.59 -21.00 101.69
CA SER A 930 -73.28 -20.13 100.71
C SER A 930 -72.99 -18.64 100.67
N GLN A 931 -72.84 -18.18 99.42
CA GLN A 931 -72.87 -16.79 98.95
C GLN A 931 -71.57 -16.01 99.20
N ILE A 932 -70.84 -15.72 98.12
CA ILE A 932 -70.82 -14.38 97.51
C ILE A 932 -70.11 -14.43 96.16
N LYS A 933 -70.72 -13.66 95.24
CA LYS A 933 -70.44 -13.47 93.82
C LYS A 933 -69.10 -12.77 93.55
N LEU A 934 -68.55 -13.08 92.37
CA LEU A 934 -67.90 -12.20 91.39
C LEU A 934 -66.94 -11.10 91.89
N LYS A 935 -65.73 -11.11 91.31
CA LYS A 935 -65.40 -10.10 90.27
C LYS A 935 -64.17 -10.52 89.45
N LEU A 936 -64.43 -10.75 88.16
CA LEU A 936 -63.46 -10.54 87.08
C LEU A 936 -62.99 -9.08 87.12
N ILE A 937 -61.71 -8.84 86.87
CA ILE A 937 -61.18 -7.85 85.91
C ILE A 937 -59.67 -8.12 85.71
N PRO A 938 -59.12 -7.81 84.52
CA PRO A 938 -57.97 -8.47 83.89
C PRO A 938 -56.72 -7.55 83.85
N ILE A 939 -55.77 -7.82 82.94
CA ILE A 939 -54.53 -7.07 82.58
C ILE A 939 -53.29 -7.66 83.28
N SER A 940 -52.15 -8.01 82.68
CA SER A 940 -51.50 -7.75 81.38
C SER A 940 -50.50 -8.89 81.08
N PRO A 941 -50.17 -9.19 79.81
CA PRO A 941 -49.01 -10.01 79.46
C PRO A 941 -47.71 -9.30 79.87
N CYS A 942 -46.69 -10.06 80.25
CA CYS A 942 -45.32 -9.57 80.29
C CYS A 942 -44.60 -10.14 79.08
N ASP A 943 -44.44 -9.25 78.10
CA ASP A 943 -43.53 -9.39 76.99
C ASP A 943 -42.09 -9.49 77.49
N SER A 944 -41.34 -10.47 76.98
CA SER A 944 -39.92 -10.33 76.75
C SER A 944 -39.73 -10.24 75.24
N TYR A 945 -39.78 -9.01 74.72
CA TYR A 945 -39.37 -8.71 73.35
C TYR A 945 -37.87 -8.96 73.22
N ILE A 946 -37.50 -10.04 72.52
CA ILE A 946 -36.34 -10.03 71.64
C ILE A 946 -36.93 -10.30 70.26
N SER A 947 -37.15 -9.22 69.51
CA SER A 947 -37.57 -9.27 68.12
C SER A 947 -36.35 -9.29 67.22
N ASP A 948 -36.23 -10.37 66.44
CA ASP A 948 -35.63 -10.34 65.11
C ASP A 948 -36.42 -9.39 64.21
N GLU A 949 -35.73 -8.66 63.32
CA GLU A 949 -36.19 -8.41 61.95
C GLU A 949 -35.06 -7.85 61.06
N THR A 950 -34.53 -8.73 60.21
CA THR A 950 -34.12 -8.43 58.82
C THR A 950 -35.32 -7.87 58.03
N TYR A 951 -35.19 -6.95 57.04
CA TYR A 951 -34.88 -7.30 55.64
C TYR A 951 -34.77 -6.08 54.67
N SER A 952 -34.03 -6.32 53.58
CA SER A 952 -34.21 -5.92 52.17
C SER A 952 -34.01 -4.47 51.68
N GLU A 953 -32.88 -4.31 50.96
CA GLU A 953 -32.70 -3.85 49.56
C GLU A 953 -33.46 -2.65 48.94
N LEU A 954 -32.66 -1.94 48.11
CA LEU A 954 -32.97 -1.15 46.91
C LEU A 954 -33.24 0.37 47.02
N SER A 955 -32.20 1.10 46.59
CA SER A 955 -32.23 2.17 45.58
C SER A 955 -32.41 3.64 45.99
N SER A 956 -31.60 4.45 45.30
CA SER A 956 -31.81 5.84 44.89
C SER A 956 -31.41 7.01 45.81
N THR A 957 -30.41 7.74 45.30
CA THR A 957 -30.35 9.20 45.13
C THR A 957 -30.16 10.11 46.36
N SER A 958 -29.08 10.92 46.27
CA SER A 958 -28.96 12.37 46.55
C SER A 958 -29.63 12.91 47.83
N SER A 959 -29.06 13.76 48.66
CA SER A 959 -28.06 14.82 48.49
C SER A 959 -28.01 15.53 49.84
N THR A 960 -26.89 16.23 50.12
CA THR A 960 -26.80 17.42 50.99
C THR A 960 -27.27 17.27 52.45
N CYS A 961 -26.37 17.44 53.42
CA CYS A 961 -26.00 18.78 53.90
C CYS A 961 -24.93 18.74 54.98
N PHE A 962 -24.09 19.76 54.93
CA PHE A 962 -23.04 20.13 55.87
C PHE A 962 -23.53 20.29 57.32
N SER A 963 -22.66 20.02 58.29
CA SER A 963 -22.16 21.10 59.18
C SER A 963 -21.04 20.64 60.14
N ASN A 964 -19.87 21.22 59.88
CA ASN A 964 -19.02 21.94 60.82
C ASN A 964 -18.25 21.25 61.96
N ILE A 965 -16.94 21.15 61.72
CA ILE A 965 -15.86 21.91 62.40
C ILE A 965 -15.61 21.66 63.91
N LYS A 966 -14.48 21.01 64.21
CA LYS A 966 -13.29 21.55 64.95
C LYS A 966 -12.22 20.45 65.11
N LYS A 967 -11.08 20.58 64.41
CA LYS A 967 -9.77 21.07 64.90
C LYS A 967 -8.97 20.04 65.73
N PHE A 968 -7.87 19.56 65.15
CA PHE A 968 -6.49 19.49 65.69
C PHE A 968 -5.59 19.03 64.52
N LYS A 969 -4.98 19.97 63.78
CA LYS A 969 -3.58 20.44 63.86
C LYS A 969 -2.53 19.38 63.54
N GLU A 970 -1.98 19.55 62.34
CA GLU A 970 -0.65 19.15 61.87
C GLU A 970 0.45 19.71 62.80
N ASP A 971 1.53 18.96 62.97
CA ASP A 971 2.90 19.47 62.78
C ASP A 971 3.87 18.28 62.57
N GLU A 972 4.70 18.44 61.54
CA GLU A 972 6.09 17.96 61.32
C GLU A 972 6.34 16.45 61.06
N LEU A 973 6.78 16.03 59.87
CA LEU A 973 8.08 16.20 59.19
C LEU A 973 9.20 15.25 59.68
N LEU A 974 9.82 14.58 58.69
CA LEU A 974 11.13 13.90 58.66
C LEU A 974 11.21 12.45 59.17
N LEU A 975 11.08 11.50 58.24
CA LEU A 975 12.15 10.59 57.78
C LEU A 975 11.75 9.83 56.52
#